data_AF-A0A512NNJ4-F1
#
_entry.id   AF-A0A512NNJ4-F1
#
_cell.length_a   1.000
_cell.length_b   1.000
_cell.length_c   1.000
_cell.angle_alpha   90.00
_cell.angle_beta   90.00
_cell.angle_gamma   90.00
#
_symmetry.space_group_name_H-M   'P 1'
#
loop_
_entity.id
_entity.type
_entity.pdbx_description
1 polymer ?
#
loop_
_entity_poly.entity_id
_entity_poly.type
_entity_poly.pdbx_seq_one_letter_code
_entity_poly.pdbx_strand_id
1 'polypeptide(L)'
;MVESLYLSEEDRPLLQSVIVFLEKRLAELGTVEWALRLTPAQRIERIAVREVLGSPQTSIPELPWGQAWRLIEESWSNEQIVGQRTEIFSIQKRLKAGDRSGAINRAIVRLVEPRLKVEPVDDWRWQFIKKPKRPRTVDHLLSASLTSGDLLDVEKLKLTEISDVQFLNALARGLEAAVDHGLDVGRRIGWDAERSFWRLGSLYRVYYTQAGTASGQEADPDAHHTGIAPSVKLLHAVVSRIAVVDHKSAVAFIRQWRITPSPIYLRLWAAMARGRDLVGPQEVGAFLQRVDDRQFWDLGAFPEISELRATRFDELTKEIQRTVVARIRRGPPRSFWPRNVEVDKLKNARLFWTIRELRRIVTAGGRLPEDVNTWLQEHLKQFSELASMDIDEGFPEGAIVRGVPANPDERFDVIDGPARLRALEMVLSISSGGWEDPADRANDWIMSARNADLVLDDFEKSGSADSFPRVWERFGWAHKPSPRKDGESPAVDLEQTATRVLRLLQGLSDETIAVAIEGVSAWFDSWGVQVAVSPTGWAVWLRIWPIAVEVTNKQKDEEEEDFGTAVADSKAEPAHLDTLNNPAGRLVGVFLQGCPTLSGADAPFSHQTILGRVRDAAIQAEGRSGLIAKYRMIEALPYFLRADRNWAQKHLIEPLFHDDSAAIALWRAIARRTHFTDVLTIIGPAMVERAADSRLGRETRRMLVFSIVVECLHALRESRPPAIPNSRTQQMLRSIDDETRAAAANAVHQFVQELSKNQADSEEALSAAELFRTAAAPFLKNVWPQERSLATPGVSKAFADLPAASNGAFAEAVDVIERFLVPFDGWSMVDYGLYGDEGNDANKRRKLEMIDDGAKAKAFLRLLDLTIGTTEGAIIPWNLTEALEQIRSNDPGLAESPAFARLATAARR
;
A
#
# COMPACT_ATOMS: atom_id res chain seq x y z
N MET A 1 15.54 18.12 29.83
CA MET A 1 16.49 17.93 30.95
C MET A 1 16.45 16.54 31.59
N VAL A 2 15.34 15.79 31.61
CA VAL A 2 15.31 14.43 32.21
C VAL A 2 15.87 13.34 31.26
N GLU A 3 15.79 13.53 29.94
CA GLU A 3 16.27 12.54 28.96
C GLU A 3 17.80 12.47 28.78
N SER A 4 18.55 13.52 29.09
CA SER A 4 20.02 13.54 28.95
C SER A 4 20.76 12.74 30.03
N LEU A 5 20.04 12.33 31.09
CA LEU A 5 20.58 11.57 32.22
C LEU A 5 20.76 10.07 31.94
N TYR A 6 20.24 9.56 30.82
CA TYR A 6 20.29 8.14 30.42
C TYR A 6 21.06 7.90 29.11
N LEU A 7 21.98 8.79 28.74
CA LEU A 7 22.81 8.65 27.54
C LEU A 7 24.02 7.73 27.82
N SER A 8 24.31 6.82 26.89
CA SER A 8 25.49 5.95 26.97
C SER A 8 26.79 6.78 26.85
N GLU A 9 27.95 6.21 27.23
CA GLU A 9 29.23 6.91 27.06
C GLU A 9 29.55 7.18 25.58
N GLU A 10 29.02 6.37 24.66
CA GLU A 10 29.19 6.53 23.20
C GLU A 10 28.32 7.65 22.62
N ASP A 11 27.18 7.99 23.24
CA ASP A 11 26.24 9.01 22.75
C ASP A 11 26.68 10.45 23.08
N ARG A 12 27.46 10.64 24.14
CA ARG A 12 27.85 11.97 24.64
C ARG A 12 28.74 12.76 23.66
N PRO A 13 29.76 12.16 23.01
CA PRO A 13 30.56 12.86 22.00
C PRO A 13 29.74 13.31 20.78
N LEU A 14 28.77 12.48 20.35
CA LEU A 14 27.87 12.80 19.25
C LEU A 14 26.96 13.99 19.61
N LEU A 15 26.33 13.94 20.79
CA LEU A 15 25.52 15.05 21.31
C LEU A 15 26.30 16.37 21.30
N GLN A 16 27.51 16.38 21.87
CA GLN A 16 28.34 17.59 21.93
C GLN A 16 28.72 18.10 20.54
N SER A 17 29.02 17.20 19.60
CA SER A 17 29.38 17.55 18.23
C SER A 17 28.21 18.20 17.49
N VAL A 18 26.99 17.67 17.68
CA VAL A 18 25.77 18.23 17.06
C VAL A 18 25.39 19.56 17.70
N ILE A 19 25.54 19.72 19.02
CA ILE A 19 25.33 21.02 19.69
C ILE A 19 26.26 22.09 19.09
N VAL A 20 27.56 21.81 18.97
CA VAL A 20 28.54 22.73 18.39
C VAL A 20 28.23 23.02 16.91
N PHE A 21 27.74 22.03 16.15
CA PHE A 21 27.29 22.23 14.78
C PHE A 21 26.09 23.19 14.69
N LEU A 22 25.15 23.13 15.63
CA LEU A 22 23.94 23.96 15.62
C LEU A 22 24.19 25.41 16.07
N GLU A 23 25.21 25.62 16.92
CA GLU A 23 25.60 26.95 17.38
C GLU A 23 25.86 27.89 16.20
N LYS A 24 25.14 29.02 16.15
CA LYS A 24 25.17 30.05 15.09
C LYS A 24 24.58 29.64 13.73
N ARG A 25 24.06 28.42 13.56
CA ARG A 25 23.52 27.92 12.28
C ARG A 25 22.01 27.77 12.23
N LEU A 26 21.30 28.18 13.28
CA LEU A 26 19.83 28.12 13.38
C LEU A 26 19.08 29.02 12.38
N ALA A 27 19.76 30.00 11.77
CA ALA A 27 19.19 30.87 10.73
C ALA A 27 19.65 30.49 9.31
N GLU A 28 20.10 29.24 9.12
CA GLU A 28 20.50 28.70 7.82
C GLU A 28 19.46 27.72 7.28
N LEU A 29 19.13 27.84 6.00
CA LEU A 29 18.14 26.97 5.35
C LEU A 29 18.58 25.51 5.35
N GLY A 30 19.86 25.23 5.06
CA GLY A 30 20.40 23.86 5.06
C GLY A 30 20.31 23.18 6.43
N THR A 31 20.40 23.94 7.53
CA THR A 31 20.23 23.41 8.89
C THR A 31 18.77 23.04 9.18
N VAL A 32 17.83 23.85 8.69
CA VAL A 32 16.39 23.55 8.77
C VAL A 32 16.06 22.32 7.91
N GLU A 33 16.54 22.25 6.67
CA GLU A 33 16.35 21.11 5.77
C GLU A 33 16.96 19.82 6.36
N TRP A 34 18.11 19.90 7.02
CA TRP A 34 18.72 18.78 7.74
C TRP A 34 17.82 18.31 8.90
N ALA A 35 17.35 19.23 9.75
CA ALA A 35 16.52 18.88 10.90
C ALA A 35 15.17 18.25 10.48
N LEU A 36 14.59 18.71 9.37
CA LEU A 36 13.36 18.14 8.79
C LEU A 36 13.52 16.70 8.32
N ARG A 37 14.74 16.25 8.03
CA ARG A 37 15.05 14.87 7.60
C ARG A 37 15.37 13.93 8.76
N LEU A 38 15.45 14.43 10.00
CA LEU A 38 15.75 13.59 11.16
C LEU A 38 14.61 12.62 11.45
N THR A 39 14.93 11.34 11.56
CA THR A 39 13.97 10.26 11.91
C THR A 39 13.90 10.02 13.43
N PRO A 40 12.89 9.31 13.96
CA PRO A 40 12.83 8.95 15.38
C PRO A 40 14.03 8.13 15.88
N ALA A 41 14.73 7.41 14.98
CA ALA A 41 15.94 6.66 15.30
C ALA A 41 17.15 7.57 15.59
N GLN A 42 17.16 8.78 15.02
CA GLN A 42 18.20 9.82 15.25
C GLN A 42 17.88 10.62 16.51
N ARG A 43 17.75 9.89 17.63
CA ARG A 43 17.31 10.44 18.91
C ARG A 43 18.31 11.46 19.45
N ILE A 44 19.62 11.24 19.28
CA ILE A 44 20.67 12.09 19.84
C ILE A 44 20.66 13.47 19.17
N GLU A 45 20.50 13.51 17.85
CA GLU A 45 20.42 14.75 17.06
C GLU A 45 19.17 15.55 17.42
N ARG A 46 18.02 14.89 17.61
CA ARG A 46 16.78 15.54 18.09
C ARG A 46 16.93 16.10 19.51
N ILE A 47 17.62 15.36 20.39
CA ILE A 47 17.95 15.85 21.76
C ILE A 47 18.85 17.08 21.67
N ALA A 48 19.88 17.06 20.82
CA ALA A 48 20.79 18.20 20.62
C ALA A 48 20.04 19.46 20.18
N VAL A 49 19.10 19.34 19.24
CA VAL A 49 18.27 20.47 18.78
C VAL A 49 17.41 21.01 19.92
N ARG A 50 16.74 20.15 20.71
CA ARG A 50 15.96 20.58 21.88
C ARG A 50 16.82 21.27 22.93
N GLU A 51 18.04 20.77 23.16
CA GLU A 51 18.98 21.35 24.12
C GLU A 51 19.47 22.73 23.68
N VAL A 52 19.81 22.89 22.40
CA VAL A 52 20.23 24.17 21.83
C VAL A 52 19.07 25.19 21.85
N LEU A 53 17.84 24.79 21.50
CA LEU A 53 16.67 25.67 21.51
C LEU A 53 16.21 26.04 22.93
N GLY A 54 16.41 25.14 23.90
CA GLY A 54 16.07 25.36 25.31
C GLY A 54 17.17 26.03 26.14
N SER A 55 18.38 26.17 25.60
CA SER A 55 19.52 26.75 26.32
C SER A 55 19.36 28.28 26.52
N PRO A 56 19.56 28.80 27.74
CA PRO A 56 19.52 30.24 28.00
C PRO A 56 20.59 31.04 27.25
N GLN A 57 21.65 30.37 26.78
CA GLN A 57 22.80 30.97 26.11
C GLN A 57 22.60 31.08 24.60
N THR A 58 21.60 30.39 24.04
CA THR A 58 21.27 30.42 22.62
C THR A 58 20.29 31.55 22.32
N SER A 59 20.65 32.47 21.42
CA SER A 59 19.69 33.42 20.87
C SER A 59 18.78 32.72 19.87
N ILE A 60 17.52 32.48 20.22
CA ILE A 60 16.51 31.99 19.28
C ILE A 60 16.41 32.99 18.12
N PRO A 61 16.56 32.55 16.85
CA PRO A 61 16.46 33.43 15.69
C PRO A 61 15.10 34.15 15.60
N GLU A 62 15.11 35.38 15.06
CA GLU A 62 13.88 36.12 14.74
C GLU A 62 12.98 35.37 13.73
N LEU A 63 11.74 35.82 13.58
CA LEU A 63 10.82 35.30 12.56
C LEU A 63 11.44 35.48 11.14
N PRO A 64 11.27 34.50 10.24
CA PRO A 64 10.46 33.28 10.35
C PRO A 64 11.15 32.06 10.99
N TRP A 65 12.44 32.14 11.29
CA TRP A 65 13.27 31.00 11.71
C TRP A 65 12.88 30.43 13.09
N GLY A 66 12.66 31.30 14.08
CA GLY A 66 12.23 30.85 15.40
C GLY A 66 10.88 30.12 15.39
N GLN A 67 9.96 30.50 14.50
CA GLN A 67 8.69 29.81 14.33
C GLN A 67 8.88 28.45 13.63
N ALA A 68 9.78 28.36 12.63
CA ALA A 68 10.11 27.09 11.99
C ALA A 68 10.64 26.06 12.99
N TRP A 69 11.59 26.44 13.85
CA TRP A 69 12.15 25.54 14.87
C TRP A 69 11.11 25.03 15.89
N ARG A 70 10.20 25.89 16.33
CA ARG A 70 9.10 25.48 17.24
C ARG A 70 8.17 24.45 16.59
N LEU A 71 7.85 24.63 15.30
CA LEU A 71 7.02 23.69 14.55
C LEU A 71 7.74 22.34 14.35
N ILE A 72 9.04 22.37 14.05
CA ILE A 72 9.86 21.16 13.91
C ILE A 72 9.89 20.37 15.23
N GLU A 73 10.19 21.04 16.34
CA GLU A 73 10.22 20.42 17.66
C GLU A 73 8.86 19.81 18.06
N GLU A 74 7.78 20.54 17.83
CA GLU A 74 6.42 20.07 18.07
C GLU A 74 6.08 18.84 17.21
N SER A 75 6.48 18.84 15.94
CA SER A 75 6.23 17.71 15.03
C SER A 75 6.89 16.40 15.49
N TRP A 76 8.03 16.47 16.17
CA TRP A 76 8.72 15.29 16.68
C TRP A 76 8.07 14.66 17.90
N SER A 77 7.23 15.41 18.63
CA SER A 77 6.47 14.89 19.77
C SER A 77 5.24 14.09 19.33
N ASN A 78 4.91 14.12 18.03
CA ASN A 78 3.82 13.35 17.45
C ASN A 78 4.33 11.96 17.02
N GLU A 79 4.18 10.95 17.87
CA GLU A 79 4.44 9.55 17.49
C GLU A 79 3.53 9.16 16.32
N GLN A 80 4.09 8.81 15.16
CA GLN A 80 3.32 8.23 14.07
C GLN A 80 2.67 6.92 14.56
N ILE A 81 1.34 6.79 14.37
CA ILE A 81 0.64 5.54 14.70
C ILE A 81 1.03 4.50 13.66
N VAL A 82 2.10 3.74 13.95
CA VAL A 82 2.49 2.57 13.16
C VAL A 82 1.49 1.46 13.46
N GLY A 83 0.70 1.07 12.46
CA GLY A 83 -0.25 -0.06 12.60
C GLY A 83 -1.68 0.29 12.96
N GLN A 84 -2.22 1.43 12.46
CA GLN A 84 -3.63 1.83 12.66
C GLN A 84 -4.64 0.70 12.42
N ARG A 85 -4.41 -0.16 11.42
CA ARG A 85 -5.29 -1.32 11.17
C ARG A 85 -5.39 -2.23 12.40
N THR A 86 -4.27 -2.55 13.04
CA THR A 86 -4.22 -3.40 14.24
C THR A 86 -4.90 -2.74 15.44
N GLU A 87 -4.69 -1.43 15.63
CA GLU A 87 -5.37 -0.68 16.69
C GLU A 87 -6.89 -0.63 16.49
N ILE A 88 -7.38 -0.41 15.27
CA ILE A 88 -8.81 -0.42 14.94
C ILE A 88 -9.44 -1.78 15.28
N PHE A 89 -8.79 -2.89 14.93
CA PHE A 89 -9.28 -4.23 15.28
C PHE A 89 -9.34 -4.44 16.80
N SER A 90 -8.34 -3.97 17.53
CA SER A 90 -8.31 -4.05 19.00
C SER A 90 -9.45 -3.27 19.64
N ILE A 91 -9.74 -2.06 19.13
CA ILE A 91 -10.81 -1.20 19.60
C ILE A 91 -12.17 -1.83 19.32
N GLN A 92 -12.38 -2.31 18.08
CA GLN A 92 -13.61 -2.97 17.67
C GLN A 92 -13.92 -4.17 18.57
N LYS A 93 -12.92 -5.00 18.86
CA LYS A 93 -13.06 -6.17 19.71
C LYS A 93 -13.47 -5.79 21.14
N ARG A 94 -12.83 -4.78 21.74
CA ARG A 94 -13.17 -4.27 23.08
C ARG A 94 -14.59 -3.70 23.12
N LEU A 95 -14.98 -2.92 22.11
CA LEU A 95 -16.35 -2.41 22.00
C LEU A 95 -17.39 -3.53 21.89
N LYS A 96 -17.11 -4.59 21.11
CA LYS A 96 -17.95 -5.80 21.01
C LYS A 96 -18.04 -6.57 22.33
N ALA A 97 -16.96 -6.62 23.10
CA ALA A 97 -16.93 -7.23 24.43
C ALA A 97 -17.64 -6.39 25.51
N GLY A 98 -18.21 -5.23 25.15
CA GLY A 98 -18.95 -4.37 26.08
C GLY A 98 -18.10 -3.34 26.82
N ASP A 99 -16.81 -3.19 26.50
CA ASP A 99 -15.94 -2.20 27.13
C ASP A 99 -16.40 -0.77 26.76
N ARG A 100 -16.67 0.05 27.78
CA ARG A 100 -17.07 1.46 27.68
C ARG A 100 -16.16 2.36 28.52
N SER A 101 -14.93 1.92 28.80
CA SER A 101 -13.99 2.60 29.68
C SER A 101 -13.44 3.91 29.08
N GLY A 102 -12.92 4.80 29.93
CA GLY A 102 -12.19 5.99 29.45
C GLY A 102 -10.96 5.64 28.60
N ALA A 103 -10.41 4.43 28.74
CA ALA A 103 -9.28 3.96 27.94
C ALA A 103 -9.67 3.72 26.47
N ILE A 104 -10.85 3.14 26.21
CA ILE A 104 -11.32 2.94 24.83
C ILE A 104 -11.66 4.27 24.16
N ASN A 105 -12.23 5.23 24.91
CA ASN A 105 -12.45 6.59 24.42
C ASN A 105 -11.14 7.26 23.98
N ARG A 106 -10.09 7.22 24.81
CA ARG A 106 -8.79 7.78 24.45
C ARG A 106 -8.17 7.08 23.25
N ALA A 107 -8.31 5.76 23.14
CA ALA A 107 -7.81 5.00 21.99
C ALA A 107 -8.50 5.41 20.69
N ILE A 108 -9.84 5.55 20.70
CA ILE A 108 -10.61 6.01 19.53
C ILE A 108 -10.20 7.44 19.14
N VAL A 109 -10.13 8.36 20.10
CA VAL A 109 -9.73 9.75 19.84
C VAL A 109 -8.31 9.80 19.26
N ARG A 110 -7.36 9.06 19.84
CA ARG A 110 -5.96 9.05 19.40
C ARG A 110 -5.80 8.65 17.92
N LEU A 111 -6.65 7.77 17.40
CA LEU A 111 -6.63 7.35 16.00
C LEU A 111 -6.95 8.48 15.01
N VAL A 112 -7.87 9.37 15.38
CA VAL A 112 -8.37 10.43 14.49
C VAL A 112 -7.89 11.83 14.86
N GLU A 113 -7.14 11.94 15.95
CA GLU A 113 -6.66 13.21 16.49
C GLU A 113 -5.77 13.95 15.48
N PRO A 114 -6.09 15.20 15.13
CA PRO A 114 -5.25 16.02 14.26
C PRO A 114 -3.94 16.41 14.96
N ARG A 115 -2.84 16.32 14.22
CA ARG A 115 -1.46 16.54 14.66
C ARG A 115 -0.72 17.39 13.64
N LEU A 116 0.33 18.06 14.11
CA LEU A 116 1.17 18.86 13.24
C LEU A 116 2.08 17.96 12.37
N LYS A 117 2.01 18.13 11.06
CA LYS A 117 2.94 17.58 10.07
C LYS A 117 3.85 18.69 9.57
N VAL A 118 5.15 18.46 9.57
CA VAL A 118 6.16 19.40 9.09
C VAL A 118 7.12 18.65 8.18
N GLU A 119 7.29 19.16 6.97
CA GLU A 119 8.09 18.54 5.91
C GLU A 119 8.95 19.58 5.19
N PRO A 120 10.01 19.15 4.48
CA PRO A 120 10.69 20.00 3.50
C PRO A 120 9.70 20.60 2.49
N VAL A 121 10.05 21.77 1.93
CA VAL A 121 9.27 22.33 0.82
C VAL A 121 9.57 21.53 -0.44
N ASP A 122 8.55 20.90 -1.03
CA ASP A 122 8.69 20.12 -2.26
C ASP A 122 9.33 20.92 -3.41
N ASP A 123 10.16 20.25 -4.21
CA ASP A 123 10.90 20.88 -5.30
C ASP A 123 10.01 21.47 -6.40
N TRP A 124 8.86 20.83 -6.67
CA TRP A 124 7.88 21.32 -7.65
C TRP A 124 7.34 22.69 -7.27
N ARG A 125 7.25 23.01 -5.97
CA ARG A 125 6.72 24.30 -5.48
C ARG A 125 7.62 25.47 -5.90
N TRP A 126 8.93 25.21 -6.06
CA TRP A 126 9.89 26.20 -6.56
C TRP A 126 9.79 26.46 -8.07
N GLN A 127 9.08 25.61 -8.82
CA GLN A 127 8.79 25.84 -10.24
C GLN A 127 7.78 27.00 -10.42
N PHE A 128 6.88 27.17 -9.44
CA PHE A 128 5.83 28.19 -9.46
C PHE A 128 6.20 29.46 -8.67
N ILE A 129 7.19 29.37 -7.76
CA ILE A 129 7.61 30.47 -6.88
C ILE A 129 9.14 30.52 -6.83
N LYS A 130 9.74 31.70 -7.04
CA LYS A 130 11.20 31.87 -6.96
C LYS A 130 11.70 31.66 -5.52
N LYS A 131 12.62 30.70 -5.33
CA LYS A 131 13.27 30.44 -4.02
C LYS A 131 13.86 31.75 -3.46
N PRO A 132 13.34 32.27 -2.33
CA PRO A 132 13.71 33.59 -1.85
C PRO A 132 15.10 33.55 -1.21
N LYS A 133 15.99 34.46 -1.62
CA LYS A 133 17.33 34.61 -1.02
C LYS A 133 17.28 35.01 0.47
N ARG A 134 16.18 35.61 0.92
CA ARG A 134 15.91 35.95 2.33
C ARG A 134 14.49 35.53 2.68
N PRO A 135 14.30 34.42 3.42
CA PRO A 135 12.99 33.96 3.89
C PRO A 135 12.29 35.05 4.71
N ARG A 136 11.00 35.27 4.45
CA ARG A 136 10.16 36.27 5.15
C ARG A 136 8.98 35.64 5.87
N THR A 137 8.60 34.43 5.48
CA THR A 137 7.51 33.65 6.06
C THR A 137 8.03 32.24 6.33
N VAL A 138 7.37 31.52 7.24
CA VAL A 138 7.70 30.12 7.54
C VAL A 138 7.46 29.21 6.32
N ASP A 139 6.50 29.55 5.47
CA ASP A 139 6.22 28.83 4.21
C ASP A 139 7.41 28.85 3.21
N HIS A 140 8.39 29.73 3.40
CA HIS A 140 9.63 29.73 2.61
C HIS A 140 10.70 28.76 3.15
N LEU A 141 10.53 28.26 4.39
CA LEU A 141 11.47 27.40 5.09
C LEU A 141 11.02 25.95 5.14
N LEU A 142 9.71 25.72 5.30
CA LEU A 142 9.13 24.39 5.48
C LEU A 142 7.66 24.37 5.01
N SER A 143 7.14 23.17 4.77
CA SER A 143 5.71 22.92 4.58
C SER A 143 5.10 22.45 5.90
N ALA A 144 4.03 23.09 6.35
CA ALA A 144 3.31 22.70 7.56
C ALA A 144 1.81 22.53 7.28
N SER A 145 1.26 21.42 7.73
CA SER A 145 -0.17 21.08 7.62
C SER A 145 -0.61 20.22 8.81
N LEU A 146 -1.90 19.94 8.93
CA LEU A 146 -2.38 18.88 9.81
C LEU A 146 -2.21 17.50 9.16
N THR A 147 -1.93 16.50 10.00
CA THR A 147 -2.05 15.09 9.70
C THR A 147 -2.84 14.37 10.82
N SER A 148 -3.38 13.18 10.58
CA SER A 148 -4.09 12.31 11.53
C SER A 148 -3.97 10.86 11.06
N GLY A 149 -4.71 9.95 11.68
CA GLY A 149 -4.96 8.65 11.06
C GLY A 149 -6.01 8.66 9.97
N ASP A 150 -6.27 7.49 9.41
CA ASP A 150 -7.22 7.27 8.33
C ASP A 150 -8.67 7.51 8.78
N LEU A 151 -9.55 7.81 7.83
CA LEU A 151 -10.98 7.89 8.07
C LEU A 151 -11.50 6.55 8.62
N LEU A 152 -12.10 6.56 9.82
CA LEU A 152 -12.59 5.34 10.44
C LEU A 152 -13.89 4.87 9.80
N ASP A 153 -13.98 3.56 9.58
CA ASP A 153 -15.20 2.90 9.14
C ASP A 153 -16.18 2.76 10.33
N VAL A 154 -17.22 3.59 10.31
CA VAL A 154 -18.22 3.71 11.38
C VAL A 154 -19.00 2.41 11.58
N GLU A 155 -19.20 1.64 10.50
CA GLU A 155 -19.87 0.33 10.55
C GLU A 155 -18.99 -0.70 11.23
N LYS A 156 -17.69 -0.70 10.95
CA LYS A 156 -16.73 -1.58 11.66
C LYS A 156 -16.69 -1.27 13.14
N LEU A 157 -16.77 0.00 13.54
CA LEU A 157 -16.84 0.39 14.96
C LEU A 157 -18.19 0.06 15.61
N LYS A 158 -19.22 -0.31 14.84
CA LYS A 158 -20.59 -0.61 15.33
C LYS A 158 -21.14 0.49 16.24
N LEU A 159 -20.82 1.76 15.96
CA LEU A 159 -21.26 2.90 16.78
C LEU A 159 -22.78 2.99 16.87
N THR A 160 -23.49 2.55 15.82
CA THR A 160 -24.95 2.47 15.76
C THR A 160 -25.56 1.45 16.73
N GLU A 161 -24.78 0.50 17.27
CA GLU A 161 -25.23 -0.49 18.24
C GLU A 161 -25.03 -0.01 19.70
N ILE A 162 -24.22 1.03 19.92
CA ILE A 162 -23.91 1.53 21.26
C ILE A 162 -25.05 2.41 21.78
N SER A 163 -25.62 2.05 22.94
CA SER A 163 -26.68 2.81 23.61
C SER A 163 -26.24 3.50 24.92
N ASP A 164 -24.99 3.29 25.34
CA ASP A 164 -24.43 3.91 26.55
C ASP A 164 -24.21 5.41 26.33
N VAL A 165 -25.11 6.21 26.91
CA VAL A 165 -25.13 7.67 26.80
C VAL A 165 -23.91 8.32 27.45
N GLN A 166 -23.42 7.78 28.59
CA GLN A 166 -22.26 8.36 29.28
C GLN A 166 -21.00 8.17 28.45
N PHE A 167 -20.84 6.96 27.90
CA PHE A 167 -19.76 6.63 26.98
C PHE A 167 -19.76 7.54 25.75
N LEU A 168 -20.89 7.66 25.06
CA LEU A 168 -21.03 8.46 23.84
C LEU A 168 -20.76 9.95 24.12
N ASN A 169 -21.26 10.48 25.23
CA ASN A 169 -21.00 11.87 25.64
C ASN A 169 -19.50 12.10 25.93
N ALA A 170 -18.84 11.16 26.60
CA ALA A 170 -17.41 11.26 26.86
C ALA A 170 -16.58 11.19 25.57
N LEU A 171 -16.97 10.31 24.63
CA LEU A 171 -16.34 10.21 23.32
C LEU A 171 -16.53 11.50 22.50
N ALA A 172 -17.75 12.04 22.44
CA ALA A 172 -18.06 13.29 21.74
C ALA A 172 -17.21 14.46 22.27
N ARG A 173 -17.08 14.61 23.59
CA ARG A 173 -16.23 15.66 24.19
C ARG A 173 -14.75 15.45 23.88
N GLY A 174 -14.28 14.20 23.86
CA GLY A 174 -12.90 13.89 23.48
C GLY A 174 -12.61 14.24 22.02
N LEU A 175 -13.55 13.98 21.12
CA LEU A 175 -13.44 14.32 19.70
C LEU A 175 -13.56 15.84 19.47
N GLU A 176 -14.45 16.53 20.19
CA GLU A 176 -14.55 17.99 20.15
C GLU A 176 -13.24 18.66 20.59
N ALA A 177 -12.63 18.17 21.68
CA ALA A 177 -11.32 18.63 22.12
C ALA A 177 -10.21 18.37 21.07
N ALA A 178 -10.27 17.24 20.35
CA ALA A 178 -9.33 16.95 19.26
C ALA A 178 -9.52 17.89 18.05
N VAL A 179 -10.77 18.23 17.71
CA VAL A 179 -11.08 19.22 16.66
C VAL A 179 -10.56 20.60 17.08
N ASP A 180 -10.81 21.03 18.31
CA ASP A 180 -10.29 22.30 18.84
C ASP A 180 -8.76 22.35 18.82
N HIS A 181 -8.11 21.27 19.25
CA HIS A 181 -6.66 21.14 19.16
C HIS A 181 -6.16 21.28 17.71
N GLY A 182 -6.79 20.62 16.76
CA GLY A 182 -6.48 20.76 15.34
C GLY A 182 -6.65 22.19 14.83
N LEU A 183 -7.73 22.88 15.22
CA LEU A 183 -7.96 24.28 14.87
C LEU A 183 -6.89 25.20 15.46
N ASP A 184 -6.45 24.95 16.69
CA ASP A 184 -5.40 25.71 17.35
C ASP A 184 -4.03 25.51 16.68
N VAL A 185 -3.69 24.26 16.30
CA VAL A 185 -2.51 23.98 15.46
C VAL A 185 -2.64 24.70 14.11
N GLY A 186 -3.82 24.63 13.47
CA GLY A 186 -4.13 25.33 12.23
C GLY A 186 -3.85 26.84 12.29
N ARG A 187 -4.33 27.52 13.33
CA ARG A 187 -4.06 28.95 13.55
C ARG A 187 -2.58 29.25 13.70
N ARG A 188 -1.83 28.39 14.40
CA ARG A 188 -0.37 28.53 14.58
C ARG A 188 0.42 28.38 13.26
N ILE A 189 -0.08 27.58 12.33
CA ILE A 189 0.50 27.43 10.97
C ILE A 189 -0.12 28.40 9.95
N GLY A 190 -0.84 29.44 10.39
CA GLY A 190 -1.32 30.53 9.54
C GLY A 190 -2.63 30.24 8.78
N TRP A 191 -3.47 29.35 9.31
CA TRP A 191 -4.88 29.24 8.89
C TRP A 191 -5.74 30.23 9.69
N ASP A 192 -6.47 31.10 8.99
CA ASP A 192 -7.20 32.25 9.54
C ASP A 192 -8.72 32.14 9.37
N ALA A 193 -9.26 30.91 9.24
CA ALA A 193 -10.66 30.60 8.95
C ALA A 193 -11.20 31.13 7.60
N GLU A 194 -10.54 32.12 6.99
CA GLU A 194 -10.85 32.63 5.67
C GLU A 194 -10.11 31.87 4.56
N ARG A 195 -8.94 31.31 4.84
CA ARG A 195 -8.20 30.47 3.89
C ARG A 195 -8.84 29.10 3.66
N SER A 196 -8.50 28.49 2.52
CA SER A 196 -8.91 27.12 2.19
C SER A 196 -8.47 26.11 3.25
N PHE A 197 -9.26 25.03 3.40
CA PHE A 197 -9.07 23.96 4.39
C PHE A 197 -7.81 23.10 4.16
N TRP A 198 -7.04 23.32 3.09
CA TRP A 198 -5.85 22.51 2.79
C TRP A 198 -4.81 22.49 3.93
N ARG A 199 -4.62 23.61 4.66
CA ARG A 199 -3.70 23.64 5.83
C ARG A 199 -4.18 22.75 6.97
N LEU A 200 -5.48 22.48 7.04
CA LEU A 200 -6.09 21.55 7.98
C LEU A 200 -6.10 20.11 7.44
N GLY A 201 -5.36 19.81 6.37
CA GLY A 201 -5.37 18.51 5.70
C GLY A 201 -6.68 18.21 4.96
N SER A 202 -7.39 19.28 4.57
CA SER A 202 -8.66 19.26 3.84
C SER A 202 -9.87 18.73 4.63
N LEU A 203 -11.06 19.20 4.23
CA LEU A 203 -12.35 18.81 4.80
C LEU A 203 -13.45 19.14 3.78
N TYR A 204 -13.88 18.14 3.02
CA TYR A 204 -14.89 18.26 1.99
C TYR A 204 -16.30 18.06 2.53
N ARG A 205 -16.52 17.07 3.41
CA ARG A 205 -17.79 16.90 4.14
C ARG A 205 -17.54 16.76 5.64
N VAL A 206 -18.45 17.25 6.47
CA VAL A 206 -18.37 17.07 7.94
C VAL A 206 -18.99 15.78 8.44
N TYR A 207 -19.61 15.01 7.54
CA TYR A 207 -20.23 13.73 7.83
C TYR A 207 -19.85 12.68 6.78
N TYR A 208 -20.03 11.42 7.12
CA TYR A 208 -19.79 10.29 6.23
C TYR A 208 -20.85 10.24 5.13
N THR A 209 -20.45 10.31 3.87
CA THR A 209 -21.39 10.23 2.73
C THR A 209 -21.71 8.79 2.34
N GLN A 210 -20.93 7.81 2.81
CA GLN A 210 -21.15 6.37 2.57
C GLN A 210 -20.99 5.52 3.83
N ALA A 211 -21.72 4.41 3.84
CA ALA A 211 -21.58 3.30 4.76
C ALA A 211 -21.24 2.05 3.91
N GLY A 212 -20.06 1.48 4.07
CA GLY A 212 -19.68 0.21 3.46
C GLY A 212 -19.07 0.28 2.05
N THR A 213 -17.81 -0.15 1.94
CA THR A 213 -17.10 -0.38 0.69
C THR A 213 -17.72 -1.54 -0.11
N ALA A 214 -18.52 -1.22 -1.13
CA ALA A 214 -18.80 -2.11 -2.24
C ALA A 214 -18.15 -1.54 -3.52
N SER A 215 -17.40 -2.39 -4.23
CA SER A 215 -16.66 -2.01 -5.44
C SER A 215 -17.60 -1.41 -6.50
N GLY A 216 -17.37 -0.14 -6.87
CA GLY A 216 -18.07 0.53 -7.99
C GLY A 216 -18.92 1.75 -7.61
N GLN A 217 -18.98 2.17 -6.34
CA GLN A 217 -19.60 3.44 -5.93
C GLN A 217 -18.52 4.47 -5.54
N GLU A 218 -18.80 5.75 -5.81
CA GLU A 218 -17.89 6.88 -5.58
C GLU A 218 -17.44 6.94 -4.11
N ALA A 219 -16.15 6.78 -3.82
CA ALA A 219 -15.65 6.79 -2.44
C ALA A 219 -16.02 8.09 -1.69
N ASP A 220 -16.12 8.04 -0.36
CA ASP A 220 -16.27 9.24 0.47
C ASP A 220 -15.22 10.32 0.06
N PRO A 221 -15.61 11.60 -0.11
CA PRO A 221 -14.74 12.66 -0.61
C PRO A 221 -13.49 12.90 0.24
N ASP A 222 -13.52 12.48 1.50
CA ASP A 222 -12.42 12.62 2.46
C ASP A 222 -11.72 11.28 2.74
N ALA A 223 -11.95 10.21 1.95
CA ALA A 223 -11.41 8.87 2.20
C ALA A 223 -9.88 8.83 2.30
N HIS A 224 -9.18 9.75 1.63
CA HIS A 224 -7.71 9.87 1.65
C HIS A 224 -7.22 11.11 2.40
N HIS A 225 -8.11 11.86 3.04
CA HIS A 225 -7.72 13.00 3.85
C HIS A 225 -7.28 12.55 5.23
N THR A 226 -5.99 12.65 5.49
CA THR A 226 -5.39 12.37 6.79
C THR A 226 -5.29 13.65 7.61
N GLY A 227 -6.26 14.56 7.58
CA GLY A 227 -6.19 15.88 8.22
C GLY A 227 -7.11 16.05 9.43
N ILE A 228 -7.90 17.12 9.43
CA ILE A 228 -8.96 17.34 10.43
C ILE A 228 -10.19 16.47 10.16
N ALA A 229 -10.39 16.01 8.93
CA ALA A 229 -11.60 15.31 8.49
C ALA A 229 -11.98 14.08 9.32
N PRO A 230 -11.06 13.16 9.68
CA PRO A 230 -11.42 11.97 10.47
C PRO A 230 -12.03 12.31 11.83
N SER A 231 -11.48 13.29 12.55
CA SER A 231 -12.02 13.73 13.85
C SER A 231 -13.39 14.39 13.73
N VAL A 232 -13.58 15.26 12.73
CA VAL A 232 -14.83 15.99 12.49
C VAL A 232 -15.96 15.04 12.09
N LYS A 233 -15.69 14.12 11.15
CA LYS A 233 -16.68 13.14 10.70
C LYS A 233 -17.10 12.19 11.82
N LEU A 234 -16.14 11.72 12.61
CA LEU A 234 -16.43 10.86 13.75
C LEU A 234 -17.22 11.61 14.83
N LEU A 235 -16.90 12.88 15.10
CA LEU A 235 -17.66 13.72 16.02
C LEU A 235 -19.12 13.85 15.57
N HIS A 236 -19.36 14.15 14.29
CA HIS A 236 -20.70 14.19 13.73
C HIS A 236 -21.43 12.85 13.92
N ALA A 237 -20.78 11.72 13.58
CA ALA A 237 -21.38 10.39 13.71
C ALA A 237 -21.75 10.04 15.16
N VAL A 238 -20.88 10.37 16.13
CA VAL A 238 -21.13 10.13 17.56
C VAL A 238 -22.27 11.02 18.06
N VAL A 239 -22.31 12.31 17.72
CA VAL A 239 -23.41 13.20 18.15
C VAL A 239 -24.72 12.85 17.47
N SER A 240 -24.68 12.39 16.21
CA SER A 240 -25.84 11.82 15.51
C SER A 240 -26.36 10.58 16.23
N ARG A 241 -25.47 9.72 16.75
CA ARG A 241 -25.88 8.58 17.57
C ARG A 241 -26.48 9.03 18.91
N ILE A 242 -25.90 10.03 19.57
CA ILE A 242 -26.46 10.63 20.79
C ILE A 242 -27.86 11.16 20.53
N ALA A 243 -28.13 11.81 19.39
CA ALA A 243 -29.46 12.31 19.05
C ALA A 243 -30.54 11.21 19.05
N VAL A 244 -30.17 9.98 18.67
CA VAL A 244 -31.07 8.82 18.66
C VAL A 244 -31.32 8.26 20.07
N VAL A 245 -30.31 8.27 20.96
CA VAL A 245 -30.39 7.62 22.28
C VAL A 245 -30.69 8.57 23.44
N ASP A 246 -30.25 9.82 23.34
CA ASP A 246 -30.46 10.92 24.29
C ASP A 246 -30.51 12.26 23.55
N HIS A 247 -31.70 12.59 23.08
CA HIS A 247 -32.00 13.80 22.34
C HIS A 247 -31.55 15.08 23.08
N LYS A 248 -31.71 15.14 24.41
CA LYS A 248 -31.38 16.33 25.20
C LYS A 248 -29.88 16.62 25.20
N SER A 249 -29.06 15.58 25.31
CA SER A 249 -27.59 15.71 25.26
C SER A 249 -27.12 16.16 23.88
N ALA A 250 -27.69 15.63 22.79
CA ALA A 250 -27.34 16.05 21.44
C ALA A 250 -27.65 17.53 21.18
N VAL A 251 -28.83 18.01 21.61
CA VAL A 251 -29.21 19.43 21.47
C VAL A 251 -28.23 20.36 22.21
N ALA A 252 -27.62 19.92 23.31
CA ALA A 252 -26.61 20.71 24.02
C ALA A 252 -25.34 20.92 23.16
N PHE A 253 -24.82 19.88 22.51
CA PHE A 253 -23.70 20.00 21.57
C PHE A 253 -24.05 20.91 20.39
N ILE A 254 -25.21 20.72 19.78
CA ILE A 254 -25.65 21.51 18.62
C ILE A 254 -25.74 23.01 18.99
N ARG A 255 -26.32 23.34 20.15
CA ARG A 255 -26.37 24.73 20.64
C ARG A 255 -24.98 25.32 20.86
N GLN A 256 -24.05 24.52 21.37
CA GLN A 256 -22.66 24.96 21.56
C GLN A 256 -21.99 25.24 20.21
N TRP A 257 -22.11 24.34 19.23
CA TRP A 257 -21.56 24.53 17.89
C TRP A 257 -22.09 25.78 17.21
N ARG A 258 -23.34 26.16 17.50
CA ARG A 258 -23.97 27.37 16.96
C ARG A 258 -23.32 28.67 17.42
N ILE A 259 -22.83 28.70 18.67
CA ILE A 259 -22.26 29.91 19.29
C ILE A 259 -20.73 29.96 19.19
N THR A 260 -20.06 28.82 18.96
CA THR A 260 -18.60 28.77 18.78
C THR A 260 -18.20 29.36 17.41
N PRO A 261 -17.37 30.41 17.36
CA PRO A 261 -16.97 31.04 16.09
C PRO A 261 -15.94 30.18 15.35
N SER A 262 -16.42 29.21 14.57
CA SER A 262 -15.59 28.34 13.72
C SER A 262 -16.35 27.91 12.46
N PRO A 263 -15.74 27.98 11.26
CA PRO A 263 -16.33 27.40 10.05
C PRO A 263 -16.65 25.91 10.18
N ILE A 264 -15.85 25.14 10.94
CA ILE A 264 -16.08 23.71 11.13
C ILE A 264 -17.33 23.47 11.98
N TYR A 265 -17.45 24.14 13.13
CA TYR A 265 -18.65 24.02 13.97
C TYR A 265 -19.90 24.56 13.30
N LEU A 266 -19.78 25.60 12.47
CA LEU A 266 -20.87 26.09 11.63
C LEU A 266 -21.38 25.01 10.67
N ARG A 267 -20.46 24.29 10.02
CA ARG A 267 -20.79 23.19 9.10
C ARG A 267 -21.38 21.98 9.83
N LEU A 268 -20.81 21.60 10.99
CA LEU A 268 -21.35 20.55 11.86
C LEU A 268 -22.78 20.89 12.33
N TRP A 269 -23.01 22.13 12.75
CA TRP A 269 -24.34 22.62 13.09
C TRP A 269 -25.30 22.53 11.89
N ALA A 270 -24.87 22.97 10.70
CA ALA A 270 -25.70 22.93 9.50
C ALA A 270 -26.06 21.48 9.11
N ALA A 271 -25.11 20.56 9.23
CA ALA A 271 -25.33 19.13 9.00
C ALA A 271 -26.37 18.53 9.96
N MET A 272 -26.28 18.83 11.26
CA MET A 272 -27.24 18.35 12.27
C MET A 272 -28.60 19.04 12.16
N ALA A 273 -28.64 20.31 11.75
CA ALA A 273 -29.87 21.07 11.58
C ALA A 273 -30.76 20.56 10.42
N ARG A 274 -30.31 19.58 9.62
CA ARG A 274 -31.16 18.84 8.69
C ARG A 274 -32.21 18.00 9.44
N GLY A 275 -31.93 17.57 10.67
CA GLY A 275 -32.87 16.86 11.54
C GLY A 275 -33.98 17.79 12.05
N ARG A 276 -35.24 17.47 11.70
CA ARG A 276 -36.44 18.27 12.04
C ARG A 276 -36.70 18.36 13.54
N ASP A 277 -36.35 17.30 14.24
CA ASP A 277 -36.49 17.12 15.68
C ASP A 277 -35.42 17.90 16.46
N LEU A 278 -34.23 18.10 15.88
CA LEU A 278 -33.08 18.72 16.56
C LEU A 278 -33.09 20.24 16.52
N VAL A 279 -33.48 20.84 15.39
CA VAL A 279 -33.48 22.29 15.19
C VAL A 279 -34.79 22.73 14.53
N GLY A 280 -35.44 23.71 15.15
CA GLY A 280 -36.73 24.25 14.68
C GLY A 280 -36.60 25.15 13.45
N PRO A 281 -37.66 25.25 12.63
CA PRO A 281 -37.62 25.99 11.36
C PRO A 281 -37.36 27.50 11.50
N GLN A 282 -37.77 28.10 12.63
CA GLN A 282 -37.47 29.51 12.91
C GLN A 282 -35.97 29.76 13.07
N GLU A 283 -35.26 28.84 13.73
CA GLU A 283 -33.81 28.94 13.93
C GLU A 283 -33.06 28.72 12.61
N VAL A 284 -33.47 27.73 11.81
CA VAL A 284 -32.94 27.50 10.45
C VAL A 284 -33.16 28.75 9.58
N GLY A 285 -34.36 29.34 9.61
CA GLY A 285 -34.66 30.54 8.85
C GLY A 285 -33.80 31.74 9.25
N ALA A 286 -33.65 31.98 10.56
CA ALA A 286 -32.78 33.04 11.08
C ALA A 286 -31.30 32.81 10.74
N PHE A 287 -30.86 31.55 10.68
CA PHE A 287 -29.51 31.21 10.22
C PHE A 287 -29.30 31.55 8.74
N LEU A 288 -30.17 31.07 7.86
CA LEU A 288 -30.04 31.28 6.40
C LEU A 288 -30.09 32.76 5.99
N GLN A 289 -30.71 33.61 6.80
CA GLN A 289 -30.70 35.06 6.59
C GLN A 289 -29.37 35.72 7.00
N ARG A 290 -28.60 35.11 7.92
CA ARG A 290 -27.35 35.68 8.46
C ARG A 290 -26.08 35.18 7.76
N VAL A 291 -26.13 34.07 7.05
CA VAL A 291 -24.95 33.54 6.34
C VAL A 291 -24.46 34.54 5.29
N ASP A 292 -23.15 34.76 5.25
CA ASP A 292 -22.52 35.64 4.26
C ASP A 292 -22.54 35.03 2.85
N ASP A 293 -22.09 35.78 1.84
CA ASP A 293 -22.13 35.30 0.46
C ASP A 293 -21.21 34.11 0.20
N ARG A 294 -20.07 34.02 0.91
CA ARG A 294 -19.17 32.87 0.80
C ARG A 294 -19.83 31.62 1.35
N GLN A 295 -20.33 31.68 2.58
CA GLN A 295 -21.04 30.57 3.22
C GLN A 295 -22.27 30.12 2.43
N PHE A 296 -22.95 31.06 1.75
CA PHE A 296 -24.15 30.76 0.98
C PHE A 296 -23.88 30.09 -0.38
N TRP A 297 -22.77 30.43 -1.05
CA TRP A 297 -22.49 30.05 -2.45
C TRP A 297 -21.28 29.13 -2.66
N ASP A 298 -20.29 29.14 -1.76
CA ASP A 298 -19.07 28.33 -1.87
C ASP A 298 -19.37 26.87 -1.50
N LEU A 299 -19.82 26.10 -2.50
CA LEU A 299 -20.15 24.69 -2.33
C LEU A 299 -18.94 23.81 -1.96
N GLY A 300 -17.73 24.25 -2.29
CA GLY A 300 -16.51 23.53 -1.93
C GLY A 300 -16.17 23.68 -0.44
N ALA A 301 -16.44 24.86 0.13
CA ALA A 301 -16.16 25.13 1.54
C ALA A 301 -17.34 24.85 2.48
N PHE A 302 -18.59 25.05 2.04
CA PHE A 302 -19.80 24.98 2.87
C PHE A 302 -20.97 24.20 2.20
N PRO A 303 -20.76 22.96 1.75
CA PRO A 303 -21.82 22.17 1.10
C PRO A 303 -23.03 21.94 2.02
N GLU A 304 -22.81 21.76 3.33
CA GLU A 304 -23.87 21.45 4.29
C GLU A 304 -24.87 22.59 4.48
N ILE A 305 -24.47 23.85 4.25
CA ILE A 305 -25.38 25.00 4.30
C ILE A 305 -26.33 24.98 3.11
N SER A 306 -25.82 24.62 1.93
CA SER A 306 -26.64 24.52 0.71
C SER A 306 -27.60 23.34 0.78
N GLU A 307 -27.15 22.23 1.34
CA GLU A 307 -27.99 21.07 1.60
C GLU A 307 -29.08 21.36 2.64
N LEU A 308 -28.74 22.01 3.77
CA LEU A 308 -29.71 22.44 4.78
C LEU A 308 -30.79 23.36 4.18
N ARG A 309 -30.36 24.32 3.35
CA ARG A 309 -31.26 25.24 2.65
C ARG A 309 -32.27 24.48 1.79
N ALA A 310 -31.83 23.47 1.06
CA ALA A 310 -32.68 22.68 0.17
C ALA A 310 -33.65 21.77 0.95
N THR A 311 -33.12 20.99 1.88
CA THR A 311 -33.86 19.96 2.63
C THR A 311 -34.91 20.53 3.59
N ARG A 312 -34.66 21.71 4.17
CA ARG A 312 -35.58 22.36 5.13
C ARG A 312 -36.42 23.49 4.52
N PHE A 313 -36.33 23.73 3.21
CA PHE A 313 -36.96 24.89 2.56
C PHE A 313 -38.47 25.00 2.82
N ASP A 314 -39.19 23.88 2.75
CA ASP A 314 -40.65 23.81 2.87
C ASP A 314 -41.18 24.12 4.27
N GLU A 315 -40.32 24.06 5.27
CA GLU A 315 -40.69 24.35 6.67
C GLU A 315 -40.49 25.81 7.04
N LEU A 316 -39.80 26.58 6.19
CA LEU A 316 -39.57 28.00 6.40
C LEU A 316 -40.85 28.80 6.19
N THR A 317 -40.98 29.94 6.87
CA THR A 317 -42.10 30.84 6.63
C THR A 317 -42.04 31.38 5.19
N LYS A 318 -43.21 31.73 4.61
CA LYS A 318 -43.28 32.25 3.24
C LYS A 318 -42.40 33.48 3.01
N GLU A 319 -42.21 34.30 4.04
CA GLU A 319 -41.33 35.48 3.99
C GLU A 319 -39.85 35.07 3.83
N ILE A 320 -39.40 34.07 4.59
CA ILE A 320 -38.03 33.56 4.52
C ILE A 320 -37.80 32.84 3.19
N GLN A 321 -38.76 32.01 2.74
CA GLN A 321 -38.70 31.36 1.43
C GLN A 321 -38.51 32.38 0.30
N ARG A 322 -39.29 33.47 0.30
CA ARG A 322 -39.15 34.57 -0.67
C ARG A 322 -37.79 35.24 -0.58
N THR A 323 -37.28 35.46 0.62
CA THR A 323 -35.95 36.08 0.83
C THR A 323 -34.83 35.19 0.28
N VAL A 324 -34.86 33.89 0.58
CA VAL A 324 -33.88 32.92 0.09
C VAL A 324 -33.94 32.81 -1.43
N VAL A 325 -35.14 32.67 -2.01
CA VAL A 325 -35.32 32.58 -3.46
C VAL A 325 -34.89 33.85 -4.17
N ALA A 326 -35.20 35.04 -3.61
CA ALA A 326 -34.73 36.30 -4.17
C ALA A 326 -33.19 36.41 -4.14
N ARG A 327 -32.54 35.91 -3.08
CA ARG A 327 -31.08 35.83 -2.99
C ARG A 327 -30.50 34.87 -4.04
N ILE A 328 -31.10 33.69 -4.23
CA ILE A 328 -30.68 32.74 -5.26
C ILE A 328 -30.85 33.34 -6.66
N ARG A 329 -32.00 33.95 -6.98
CA ARG A 329 -32.26 34.57 -8.29
C ARG A 329 -31.32 35.73 -8.63
N ARG A 330 -30.77 36.42 -7.63
CA ARG A 330 -29.73 37.44 -7.83
C ARG A 330 -28.41 36.81 -8.31
N GLY A 331 -28.19 35.54 -8.02
CA GLY A 331 -26.96 34.81 -8.28
C GLY A 331 -25.79 35.25 -7.37
N PRO A 332 -24.69 34.49 -7.39
CA PRO A 332 -23.48 34.80 -6.61
C PRO A 332 -22.84 36.14 -7.03
N PRO A 333 -22.12 36.82 -6.11
CA PRO A 333 -21.39 38.06 -6.39
C PRO A 333 -20.25 37.89 -7.42
N ARG A 334 -19.87 39.00 -8.08
CA ARG A 334 -18.76 39.03 -9.07
C ARG A 334 -17.40 38.58 -8.49
N SER A 335 -17.21 38.69 -7.19
CA SER A 335 -15.96 38.38 -6.48
C SER A 335 -15.58 36.89 -6.55
N PHE A 336 -16.51 36.00 -6.86
CA PHE A 336 -16.26 34.56 -7.04
C PHE A 336 -15.49 34.22 -8.31
N TRP A 337 -15.32 35.18 -9.22
CA TRP A 337 -14.61 34.99 -10.49
C TRP A 337 -13.38 35.89 -10.59
N PRO A 338 -12.31 35.46 -11.30
CA PRO A 338 -11.18 36.30 -11.64
C PRO A 338 -11.59 37.61 -12.34
N ARG A 339 -10.82 38.69 -12.18
CA ARG A 339 -11.19 40.03 -12.70
C ARG A 339 -11.30 40.09 -14.24
N ASN A 340 -10.62 39.19 -14.94
CA ASN A 340 -10.50 39.15 -16.40
C ASN A 340 -11.49 38.19 -17.10
N VAL A 341 -12.46 37.62 -16.39
CA VAL A 341 -13.48 36.75 -17.00
C VAL A 341 -14.41 37.57 -17.91
N GLU A 342 -14.64 37.04 -19.11
CA GLU A 342 -15.56 37.57 -20.12
C GLU A 342 -16.99 37.72 -19.58
N VAL A 343 -17.66 38.83 -19.92
CA VAL A 343 -18.95 39.22 -19.34
C VAL A 343 -20.05 38.18 -19.62
N ASP A 344 -20.10 37.62 -20.82
CA ASP A 344 -21.15 36.66 -21.19
C ASP A 344 -20.90 35.27 -20.57
N LYS A 345 -19.64 34.83 -20.48
CA LYS A 345 -19.26 33.63 -19.70
C LYS A 345 -19.63 33.77 -18.23
N LEU A 346 -19.41 34.95 -17.64
CA LEU A 346 -19.81 35.24 -16.26
C LEU A 346 -21.34 35.21 -16.10
N LYS A 347 -22.11 35.82 -17.00
CA LYS A 347 -23.58 35.76 -16.96
C LYS A 347 -24.07 34.31 -17.04
N ASN A 348 -23.49 33.52 -17.94
CA ASN A 348 -23.83 32.11 -18.10
C ASN A 348 -23.52 31.29 -16.83
N ALA A 349 -22.33 31.48 -16.25
CA ALA A 349 -21.94 30.80 -15.00
C ALA A 349 -22.84 31.19 -13.81
N ARG A 350 -23.20 32.47 -13.67
CA ARG A 350 -24.15 32.93 -12.63
C ARG A 350 -25.54 32.33 -12.81
N LEU A 351 -25.98 32.21 -14.06
CA LEU A 351 -27.26 31.59 -14.40
C LEU A 351 -27.23 30.09 -14.06
N PHE A 352 -26.18 29.38 -14.43
CA PHE A 352 -25.97 27.96 -14.08
C PHE A 352 -26.07 27.74 -12.56
N TRP A 353 -25.31 28.51 -11.76
CA TRP A 353 -25.32 28.37 -10.30
C TRP A 353 -26.70 28.66 -9.70
N THR A 354 -27.42 29.65 -10.25
CA THR A 354 -28.78 29.99 -9.83
C THR A 354 -29.75 28.84 -10.08
N ILE A 355 -29.71 28.27 -11.29
CA ILE A 355 -30.57 27.15 -11.69
C ILE A 355 -30.25 25.92 -10.85
N ARG A 356 -28.96 25.59 -10.66
CA ARG A 356 -28.52 24.48 -9.82
C ARG A 356 -29.07 24.57 -8.41
N GLU A 357 -28.99 25.73 -7.75
CA GLU A 357 -29.48 25.88 -6.38
C GLU A 357 -31.01 25.87 -6.26
N LEU A 358 -31.75 26.44 -7.22
CA LEU A 358 -33.21 26.32 -7.25
C LEU A 358 -33.64 24.87 -7.53
N ARG A 359 -32.96 24.21 -8.45
CA ARG A 359 -33.22 22.80 -8.78
C ARG A 359 -32.93 21.92 -7.58
N ARG A 360 -31.84 22.15 -6.84
CA ARG A 360 -31.53 21.44 -5.59
C ARG A 360 -32.68 21.52 -4.57
N ILE A 361 -33.30 22.69 -4.40
CA ILE A 361 -34.50 22.82 -3.53
C ILE A 361 -35.63 21.90 -4.01
N VAL A 362 -35.92 21.89 -5.32
CA VAL A 362 -36.97 21.05 -5.90
C VAL A 362 -36.62 19.55 -5.78
N THR A 363 -35.37 19.17 -6.07
CA THR A 363 -34.87 17.80 -5.94
C THR A 363 -34.98 17.29 -4.50
N ALA A 364 -34.74 18.15 -3.51
CA ALA A 364 -34.93 17.85 -2.09
C ALA A 364 -36.41 17.81 -1.64
N GLY A 365 -37.37 18.00 -2.56
CA GLY A 365 -38.81 17.98 -2.28
C GLY A 365 -39.42 19.34 -1.89
N GLY A 366 -38.66 20.43 -1.95
CA GLY A 366 -39.13 21.78 -1.67
C GLY A 366 -39.99 22.38 -2.78
N ARG A 367 -41.04 23.11 -2.41
CA ARG A 367 -41.98 23.80 -3.30
C ARG A 367 -41.59 25.26 -3.44
N LEU A 368 -41.07 25.60 -4.61
CA LEU A 368 -40.78 26.98 -4.98
C LEU A 368 -42.07 27.79 -5.21
N PRO A 369 -42.05 29.12 -5.02
CA PRO A 369 -43.10 30.00 -5.52
C PRO A 369 -43.38 29.77 -7.01
N GLU A 370 -44.64 29.84 -7.41
CA GLU A 370 -45.09 29.46 -8.76
C GLU A 370 -44.38 30.24 -9.87
N ASP A 371 -44.16 31.54 -9.68
CA ASP A 371 -43.42 32.40 -10.61
C ASP A 371 -41.97 31.96 -10.79
N VAL A 372 -41.33 31.49 -9.71
CA VAL A 372 -39.94 31.03 -9.71
C VAL A 372 -39.84 29.64 -10.31
N ASN A 373 -40.79 28.75 -10.02
CA ASN A 373 -40.82 27.41 -10.60
C ASN A 373 -41.00 27.47 -12.12
N THR A 374 -41.90 28.30 -12.62
CA THR A 374 -42.06 28.52 -14.08
C THR A 374 -40.77 29.03 -14.70
N TRP A 375 -40.13 30.03 -14.07
CA TRP A 375 -38.83 30.55 -14.52
C TRP A 375 -37.74 29.47 -14.55
N LEU A 376 -37.69 28.60 -13.53
CA LEU A 376 -36.75 27.47 -13.48
C LEU A 376 -36.97 26.51 -14.65
N GLN A 377 -38.21 26.09 -14.90
CA GLN A 377 -38.54 25.14 -15.98
C GLN A 377 -38.21 25.69 -17.37
N GLU A 378 -38.37 26.99 -17.60
CA GLU A 378 -38.00 27.65 -18.86
C GLU A 378 -36.48 27.59 -19.10
N HIS A 379 -35.67 27.81 -18.06
CA HIS A 379 -34.21 27.92 -18.18
C HIS A 379 -33.48 26.58 -18.03
N LEU A 380 -34.10 25.58 -17.41
CA LEU A 380 -33.51 24.25 -17.21
C LEU A 380 -33.22 23.53 -18.55
N LYS A 381 -33.94 23.89 -19.63
CA LYS A 381 -33.64 23.43 -21.00
C LYS A 381 -32.27 23.86 -21.51
N GLN A 382 -31.68 24.93 -20.97
CA GLN A 382 -30.37 25.42 -21.37
C GLN A 382 -29.21 24.62 -20.74
N PHE A 383 -29.48 23.88 -19.66
CA PHE A 383 -28.50 23.09 -18.92
C PHE A 383 -29.07 21.71 -18.63
N SER A 384 -29.04 20.85 -19.65
CA SER A 384 -29.63 19.50 -19.57
C SER A 384 -29.01 18.66 -18.46
N GLU A 385 -27.74 18.87 -18.10
CA GLU A 385 -27.11 18.19 -16.96
C GLU A 385 -27.83 18.43 -15.63
N LEU A 386 -28.46 19.60 -15.43
CA LEU A 386 -29.18 19.93 -14.20
C LEU A 386 -30.58 19.30 -14.16
N ALA A 387 -31.07 18.71 -15.26
CA ALA A 387 -32.39 18.08 -15.28
C ALA A 387 -32.42 16.82 -14.38
N SER A 388 -31.37 16.01 -14.46
CA SER A 388 -31.21 14.74 -13.74
C SER A 388 -30.24 14.83 -12.55
N MET A 389 -29.94 16.05 -12.07
CA MET A 389 -29.00 16.24 -10.96
C MET A 389 -29.54 15.67 -9.64
N ASP A 390 -28.63 15.14 -8.82
CA ASP A 390 -28.89 14.84 -7.41
C ASP A 390 -28.69 16.09 -6.53
N ILE A 391 -29.07 16.00 -5.25
CA ILE A 391 -28.88 17.06 -4.27
C ILE A 391 -27.39 17.43 -4.09
N ASP A 392 -26.48 16.47 -4.31
CA ASP A 392 -25.04 16.62 -4.10
C ASP A 392 -24.29 17.25 -5.30
N GLU A 393 -24.97 17.54 -6.41
CA GLU A 393 -24.37 18.10 -7.63
C GLU A 393 -23.48 19.33 -7.37
N GLY A 394 -22.20 19.25 -7.73
CA GLY A 394 -21.23 20.33 -7.53
C GLY A 394 -20.72 20.49 -6.09
N PHE A 395 -21.03 19.56 -5.19
CA PHE A 395 -20.24 19.36 -3.96
C PHE A 395 -18.92 18.65 -4.30
N PRO A 396 -17.90 18.72 -3.43
CA PRO A 396 -16.68 17.96 -3.64
C PRO A 396 -16.97 16.45 -3.63
N GLU A 397 -16.47 15.76 -4.65
CA GLU A 397 -16.63 14.32 -4.87
C GLU A 397 -15.43 13.51 -4.37
N GLY A 398 -15.63 12.20 -4.21
CA GLY A 398 -14.58 11.20 -4.03
C GLY A 398 -13.46 11.31 -5.06
N ALA A 399 -12.23 10.94 -4.68
CA ALA A 399 -11.19 10.68 -5.65
C ALA A 399 -11.61 9.49 -6.53
N ILE A 400 -12.19 9.78 -7.69
CA ILE A 400 -12.45 8.78 -8.70
C ILE A 400 -11.16 8.64 -9.50
N VAL A 401 -10.52 7.47 -9.43
CA VAL A 401 -9.47 7.11 -10.39
C VAL A 401 -10.15 6.95 -11.75
N ARG A 402 -10.32 8.07 -12.46
CA ARG A 402 -10.67 8.04 -13.87
C ARG A 402 -9.38 7.80 -14.61
N GLY A 403 -9.26 6.65 -15.28
CA GLY A 403 -8.26 6.53 -16.33
C GLY A 403 -8.50 7.69 -17.30
N VAL A 404 -7.48 8.53 -17.52
CA VAL A 404 -7.57 9.58 -18.54
C VAL A 404 -7.89 8.85 -19.84
N PRO A 405 -9.06 9.09 -20.46
CA PRO A 405 -9.38 8.45 -21.72
C PRO A 405 -8.30 8.84 -22.72
N ALA A 406 -7.74 7.86 -23.44
CA ALA A 406 -6.82 8.13 -24.53
C ALA A 406 -7.46 9.18 -25.46
N ASN A 407 -6.70 10.21 -25.85
CA ASN A 407 -7.18 11.29 -26.71
C ASN A 407 -6.43 11.24 -28.06
N PRO A 408 -6.68 10.20 -28.88
CA PRO A 408 -5.95 9.99 -30.12
C PRO A 408 -6.15 11.16 -31.08
N ASP A 409 -5.13 11.43 -31.88
CA ASP A 409 -5.18 12.46 -32.91
C ASP A 409 -5.72 11.88 -34.23
N GLU A 410 -7.01 12.11 -34.49
CA GLU A 410 -7.74 11.61 -35.67
C GLU A 410 -7.12 12.02 -37.02
N ARG A 411 -6.22 13.02 -37.05
CA ARG A 411 -5.54 13.41 -38.29
C ARG A 411 -4.72 12.27 -38.91
N PHE A 412 -4.32 11.28 -38.12
CA PHE A 412 -3.55 10.15 -38.62
C PHE A 412 -4.42 9.11 -39.34
N ASP A 413 -5.75 9.14 -39.14
CA ASP A 413 -6.69 8.23 -39.81
C ASP A 413 -6.80 8.51 -41.32
N VAL A 414 -6.61 9.76 -41.72
CA VAL A 414 -6.77 10.22 -43.12
C VAL A 414 -5.48 10.20 -43.94
N ILE A 415 -4.34 9.89 -43.32
CA ILE A 415 -3.03 9.79 -43.97
C ILE A 415 -2.64 8.31 -44.00
N ASP A 416 -1.93 7.82 -45.02
CA ASP A 416 -1.45 6.45 -45.08
C ASP A 416 0.02 6.33 -45.51
N GLY A 417 0.58 5.12 -45.37
CA GLY A 417 1.90 4.75 -45.86
C GLY A 417 3.03 5.63 -45.31
N PRO A 418 4.06 5.92 -46.13
CA PRO A 418 5.20 6.73 -45.68
C PRO A 418 4.82 8.15 -45.26
N ALA A 419 3.67 8.69 -45.69
CA ALA A 419 3.23 10.01 -45.24
C ALA A 419 2.78 10.00 -43.78
N ARG A 420 2.07 8.95 -43.34
CA ARG A 420 1.65 8.79 -41.95
C ARG A 420 2.86 8.63 -41.03
N LEU A 421 3.81 7.78 -41.41
CA LEU A 421 5.04 7.55 -40.64
C LEU A 421 5.85 8.83 -40.44
N ARG A 422 6.03 9.66 -41.48
CA ARG A 422 6.72 10.96 -41.35
C ARG A 422 6.00 11.92 -40.41
N ALA A 423 4.67 11.95 -40.47
CA ALA A 423 3.87 12.81 -39.60
C ALA A 423 3.97 12.37 -38.13
N LEU A 424 3.87 11.07 -37.87
CA LEU A 424 4.04 10.50 -36.52
C LEU A 424 5.47 10.75 -35.98
N GLU A 425 6.50 10.45 -36.77
CA GLU A 425 7.90 10.65 -36.38
C GLU A 425 8.20 12.12 -36.03
N MET A 426 7.71 13.06 -36.85
CA MET A 426 7.86 14.49 -36.59
C MET A 426 7.18 14.90 -35.27
N VAL A 427 5.96 14.43 -35.00
CA VAL A 427 5.21 14.82 -33.80
C VAL A 427 5.83 14.22 -32.54
N LEU A 428 6.19 12.93 -32.59
CA LEU A 428 6.94 12.26 -31.52
C LEU A 428 8.32 12.90 -31.30
N SER A 429 8.83 13.68 -32.26
CA SER A 429 10.11 14.37 -32.15
C SER A 429 10.12 15.58 -31.21
N ILE A 430 8.96 16.21 -30.99
CA ILE A 430 8.83 17.59 -30.45
C ILE A 430 8.29 17.61 -29.00
N SER A 431 8.27 16.48 -28.28
CA SER A 431 7.65 16.38 -26.94
C SER A 431 8.02 17.56 -26.02
N SER A 432 6.97 18.20 -25.48
CA SER A 432 7.03 19.47 -24.75
C SER A 432 6.63 19.34 -23.28
N GLY A 433 6.18 18.15 -22.84
CA GLY A 433 5.90 17.84 -21.43
C GLY A 433 4.73 18.62 -20.83
N GLY A 434 3.83 19.17 -21.66
CA GLY A 434 2.63 19.90 -21.25
C GLY A 434 1.39 19.01 -21.14
N TRP A 435 0.32 19.51 -20.51
CA TRP A 435 -0.96 18.82 -20.32
C TRP A 435 -1.71 18.41 -21.61
N GLU A 436 -1.33 18.99 -22.76
CA GLU A 436 -1.83 18.61 -24.10
C GLU A 436 -0.63 18.44 -25.06
N ASP A 437 0.25 17.48 -24.79
CA ASP A 437 1.40 17.22 -25.67
C ASP A 437 0.93 16.51 -26.96
N PRO A 438 1.19 17.08 -28.16
CA PRO A 438 0.91 16.41 -29.42
C PRO A 438 1.56 15.03 -29.54
N ALA A 439 2.71 14.81 -28.88
CA ALA A 439 3.38 13.51 -28.84
C ALA A 439 2.56 12.45 -28.09
N ASP A 440 1.87 12.83 -27.00
CA ASP A 440 1.02 11.92 -26.23
C ASP A 440 -0.23 11.53 -27.03
N ARG A 441 -0.85 12.47 -27.74
CA ARG A 441 -1.99 12.18 -28.62
C ARG A 441 -1.62 11.30 -29.82
N ALA A 442 -0.41 11.46 -30.36
CA ALA A 442 0.12 10.57 -31.38
C ALA A 442 0.39 9.16 -30.82
N ASN A 443 0.92 9.07 -29.60
CA ASN A 443 1.10 7.80 -28.89
C ASN A 443 -0.25 7.10 -28.61
N ASP A 444 -1.25 7.84 -28.11
CA ASP A 444 -2.61 7.34 -27.88
C ASP A 444 -3.24 6.80 -29.18
N TRP A 445 -2.98 7.46 -30.31
CA TRP A 445 -3.41 6.97 -31.62
C TRP A 445 -2.74 5.64 -31.98
N ILE A 446 -1.42 5.50 -31.80
CA ILE A 446 -0.70 4.23 -32.07
C ILE A 446 -1.19 3.11 -31.14
N MET A 447 -1.44 3.43 -29.86
CA MET A 447 -1.90 2.51 -28.82
C MET A 447 -3.37 2.06 -28.99
N SER A 448 -4.13 2.76 -29.83
CA SER A 448 -5.53 2.42 -30.10
C SER A 448 -5.64 1.09 -30.84
N ALA A 449 -6.68 0.31 -30.52
CA ALA A 449 -6.89 -1.01 -31.09
C ALA A 449 -6.91 -0.94 -32.63
N ARG A 450 -6.15 -1.85 -33.29
CA ARG A 450 -5.97 -1.97 -34.75
C ARG A 450 -5.04 -0.93 -35.42
N ASN A 451 -4.70 0.18 -34.77
CA ASN A 451 -3.81 1.18 -35.39
C ASN A 451 -2.35 0.72 -35.46
N ALA A 452 -1.92 -0.13 -34.53
CA ALA A 452 -0.63 -0.79 -34.63
C ALA A 452 -0.50 -1.63 -35.92
N ASP A 453 -1.56 -2.32 -36.35
CA ASP A 453 -1.55 -3.08 -37.62
C ASP A 453 -1.45 -2.15 -38.84
N LEU A 454 -2.10 -0.98 -38.78
CA LEU A 454 -1.98 0.04 -39.83
C LEU A 454 -0.55 0.59 -39.92
N VAL A 455 0.10 0.82 -38.78
CA VAL A 455 1.52 1.24 -38.74
C VAL A 455 2.43 0.16 -39.31
N LEU A 456 2.15 -1.13 -39.06
CA LEU A 456 2.87 -2.25 -39.68
C LEU A 456 2.73 -2.25 -41.21
N ASP A 457 1.51 -2.07 -41.73
CA ASP A 457 1.27 -1.96 -43.18
C ASP A 457 2.01 -0.76 -43.79
N ASP A 458 2.08 0.35 -43.06
CA ASP A 458 2.77 1.56 -43.51
C ASP A 458 4.29 1.37 -43.55
N PHE A 459 4.87 0.64 -42.58
CA PHE A 459 6.28 0.27 -42.61
C PHE A 459 6.64 -0.54 -43.85
N GLU A 460 5.82 -1.53 -44.21
CA GLU A 460 6.03 -2.36 -45.41
C GLU A 460 5.95 -1.54 -46.71
N LYS A 461 5.09 -0.52 -46.77
CA LYS A 461 4.94 0.38 -47.93
C LYS A 461 6.02 1.46 -48.04
N SER A 462 6.73 1.74 -46.95
CA SER A 462 7.68 2.87 -46.88
C SER A 462 8.95 2.69 -47.72
N GLY A 463 9.29 1.46 -48.11
CA GLY A 463 10.54 1.11 -48.80
C GLY A 463 11.79 1.12 -47.91
N SER A 464 11.81 1.94 -46.85
CA SER A 464 12.80 1.89 -45.77
C SER A 464 12.16 2.32 -44.45
N ALA A 465 11.94 1.36 -43.55
CA ALA A 465 11.41 1.61 -42.21
C ALA A 465 12.45 2.22 -41.25
N ASP A 466 13.68 2.39 -41.72
CA ASP A 466 14.82 2.86 -40.94
C ASP A 466 14.72 4.34 -40.55
N SER A 467 13.97 5.14 -41.31
CA SER A 467 13.84 6.58 -41.05
C SER A 467 12.89 6.96 -39.91
N PHE A 468 12.35 5.99 -39.16
CA PHE A 468 11.25 6.21 -38.19
C PHE A 468 11.50 5.58 -36.80
N PRO A 469 12.62 5.89 -36.12
CA PRO A 469 12.95 5.27 -34.84
C PRO A 469 11.95 5.54 -33.72
N ARG A 470 11.36 6.75 -33.62
CA ARG A 470 10.39 7.04 -32.55
C ARG A 470 9.04 6.38 -32.78
N VAL A 471 8.64 6.20 -34.04
CA VAL A 471 7.46 5.39 -34.37
C VAL A 471 7.70 3.92 -34.00
N TRP A 472 8.89 3.35 -34.29
CA TRP A 472 9.25 2.00 -33.87
C TRP A 472 9.20 1.81 -32.35
N GLU A 473 9.72 2.79 -31.60
CA GLU A 473 9.66 2.82 -30.14
C GLU A 473 8.20 2.68 -29.66
N ARG A 474 7.27 3.52 -30.13
CA ARG A 474 5.86 3.45 -29.71
C ARG A 474 5.12 2.22 -30.24
N PHE A 475 5.41 1.83 -31.48
CA PHE A 475 4.83 0.64 -32.09
C PHE A 475 5.10 -0.61 -31.26
N GLY A 476 6.33 -0.77 -30.76
CA GLY A 476 6.69 -1.97 -30.00
C GLY A 476 5.92 -2.14 -28.69
N TRP A 477 5.53 -1.04 -28.05
CA TRP A 477 4.65 -1.05 -26.87
C TRP A 477 3.17 -1.29 -27.20
N ALA A 478 2.70 -0.81 -28.35
CA ALA A 478 1.30 -0.89 -28.76
C ALA A 478 0.92 -2.23 -29.39
N HIS A 479 1.82 -2.81 -30.19
CA HIS A 479 1.54 -4.01 -30.96
C HIS A 479 1.69 -5.26 -30.08
N LYS A 480 0.58 -5.77 -29.54
CA LYS A 480 0.52 -6.95 -28.65
C LYS A 480 -0.37 -8.06 -29.23
N PRO A 481 -0.09 -9.34 -28.94
CA PRO A 481 -1.00 -10.41 -29.30
C PRO A 481 -2.28 -10.28 -28.47
N SER A 482 -3.41 -9.98 -29.09
CA SER A 482 -4.69 -9.83 -28.38
C SER A 482 -5.31 -11.20 -28.06
N PRO A 483 -5.64 -11.50 -26.79
CA PRO A 483 -6.41 -12.69 -26.46
C PRO A 483 -7.85 -12.55 -27.00
N ARG A 484 -8.32 -13.60 -27.70
CA ARG A 484 -9.64 -13.63 -28.34
C ARG A 484 -10.76 -13.46 -27.30
N LYS A 485 -11.77 -12.64 -27.61
CA LYS A 485 -13.13 -12.85 -27.12
C LYS A 485 -13.82 -13.80 -28.10
N ASP A 486 -14.51 -14.81 -27.58
CA ASP A 486 -15.20 -15.83 -28.39
C ASP A 486 -16.16 -15.19 -29.40
N GLY A 487 -16.04 -15.53 -30.69
CA GLY A 487 -17.09 -15.27 -31.69
C GLY A 487 -16.70 -14.68 -33.06
N GLU A 488 -15.45 -14.23 -33.30
CA GLU A 488 -15.05 -13.66 -34.60
C GLU A 488 -14.19 -14.64 -35.44
N SER A 489 -14.47 -14.75 -36.76
CA SER A 489 -13.76 -15.57 -37.75
C SER A 489 -12.75 -14.75 -38.58
N PRO A 490 -11.80 -15.36 -39.33
CA PRO A 490 -10.82 -16.38 -38.96
C PRO A 490 -9.50 -15.76 -38.47
N ALA A 491 -8.63 -16.59 -37.90
CA ALA A 491 -7.35 -16.21 -37.30
C ALA A 491 -6.51 -15.22 -38.15
N VAL A 492 -6.21 -14.03 -37.63
CA VAL A 492 -4.91 -13.43 -37.96
C VAL A 492 -3.87 -14.43 -37.48
N ASP A 493 -3.12 -14.97 -38.42
CA ASP A 493 -2.03 -15.89 -38.10
C ASP A 493 -0.95 -15.09 -37.34
N LEU A 494 -0.89 -15.32 -36.03
CA LEU A 494 0.08 -14.66 -35.14
C LEU A 494 1.51 -14.95 -35.58
N GLU A 495 1.77 -16.13 -36.16
CA GLU A 495 3.09 -16.49 -36.68
C GLU A 495 3.42 -15.67 -37.94
N GLN A 496 2.46 -15.54 -38.84
CA GLN A 496 2.61 -14.71 -40.04
C GLN A 496 2.85 -13.24 -39.67
N THR A 497 2.11 -12.72 -38.68
CA THR A 497 2.23 -11.33 -38.23
C THR A 497 3.57 -11.07 -37.56
N ALA A 498 4.01 -11.96 -36.66
CA ALA A 498 5.34 -11.88 -36.07
C ALA A 498 6.44 -11.95 -37.14
N THR A 499 6.28 -12.80 -38.16
CA THR A 499 7.24 -12.93 -39.27
C THR A 499 7.37 -11.64 -40.08
N ARG A 500 6.27 -10.91 -40.30
CA ARG A 500 6.29 -9.60 -40.98
C ARG A 500 7.14 -8.59 -40.21
N VAL A 501 6.89 -8.45 -38.90
CA VAL A 501 7.64 -7.52 -38.04
C VAL A 501 9.12 -7.91 -37.97
N LEU A 502 9.44 -9.20 -37.76
CA LEU A 502 10.82 -9.69 -37.70
C LEU A 502 11.60 -9.41 -38.99
N ARG A 503 10.95 -9.53 -40.17
CA ARG A 503 11.58 -9.19 -41.45
C ARG A 503 11.93 -7.71 -41.55
N LEU A 504 11.04 -6.82 -41.06
CA LEU A 504 11.30 -5.39 -41.03
C LEU A 504 12.44 -5.04 -40.06
N LEU A 505 12.41 -5.61 -38.85
CA LEU A 505 13.47 -5.42 -37.85
C LEU A 505 14.84 -5.90 -38.36
N GLN A 506 14.87 -6.97 -39.16
CA GLN A 506 16.11 -7.45 -39.79
C GLN A 506 16.72 -6.42 -40.76
N GLY A 507 15.90 -5.55 -41.37
CA GLY A 507 16.32 -4.54 -42.33
C GLY A 507 16.63 -3.15 -41.76
N LEU A 508 16.38 -2.90 -40.48
CA LEU A 508 16.71 -1.61 -39.84
C LEU A 508 18.24 -1.45 -39.68
N SER A 509 18.74 -0.25 -39.47
CA SER A 509 20.12 0.04 -39.04
C SER A 509 20.27 -0.12 -37.52
N ASP A 510 21.51 -0.26 -37.06
CA ASP A 510 21.78 -0.38 -35.61
C ASP A 510 21.49 0.96 -34.90
N GLU A 511 21.66 2.10 -35.57
CA GLU A 511 21.33 3.43 -35.06
C GLU A 511 19.82 3.57 -34.77
N THR A 512 18.97 3.11 -35.68
CA THR A 512 17.51 3.14 -35.50
C THR A 512 17.07 2.24 -34.36
N ILE A 513 17.64 1.03 -34.29
CA ILE A 513 17.35 0.08 -33.21
C ILE A 513 17.79 0.67 -31.86
N ALA A 514 18.93 1.35 -31.79
CA ALA A 514 19.41 1.97 -30.54
C ALA A 514 18.46 3.04 -30.00
N VAL A 515 17.81 3.82 -30.87
CA VAL A 515 16.81 4.82 -30.46
C VAL A 515 15.48 4.16 -30.05
N ALA A 516 15.12 3.03 -30.67
CA ALA A 516 13.85 2.34 -30.48
C ALA A 516 13.91 1.12 -29.54
N ILE A 517 15.02 0.93 -28.83
CA ILE A 517 15.34 -0.35 -28.17
C ILE A 517 14.38 -0.71 -27.04
N GLU A 518 13.80 0.28 -26.37
CA GLU A 518 12.81 0.07 -25.31
C GLU A 518 11.52 -0.51 -25.88
N GLY A 519 11.01 0.08 -26.96
CA GLY A 519 9.86 -0.42 -27.71
C GLY A 519 10.13 -1.77 -28.36
N VAL A 520 11.26 -1.92 -29.05
CA VAL A 520 11.63 -3.18 -29.72
C VAL A 520 11.75 -4.32 -28.71
N SER A 521 12.39 -4.09 -27.56
CA SER A 521 12.48 -5.11 -26.51
C SER A 521 11.11 -5.42 -25.87
N ALA A 522 10.23 -4.43 -25.71
CA ALA A 522 8.86 -4.63 -25.24
C ALA A 522 8.00 -5.45 -26.22
N TRP A 523 8.20 -5.24 -27.53
CA TRP A 523 7.58 -6.07 -28.56
C TRP A 523 8.05 -7.51 -28.48
N PHE A 524 9.36 -7.71 -28.38
CA PHE A 524 9.98 -9.03 -28.23
C PHE A 524 9.41 -9.78 -27.02
N ASP A 525 9.28 -9.11 -25.87
CA ASP A 525 8.70 -9.69 -24.65
C ASP A 525 7.23 -10.07 -24.83
N SER A 526 6.43 -9.16 -25.42
CA SER A 526 5.00 -9.38 -25.67
C SER A 526 4.73 -10.50 -26.69
N TRP A 527 5.63 -10.69 -27.66
CA TRP A 527 5.53 -11.70 -28.72
C TRP A 527 6.49 -12.88 -28.52
N GLY A 528 7.00 -13.08 -27.30
CA GLY A 528 8.10 -14.00 -27.01
C GLY A 528 7.84 -15.44 -27.47
N VAL A 529 6.59 -15.92 -27.38
CA VAL A 529 6.18 -17.24 -27.87
C VAL A 529 6.40 -17.39 -29.38
N GLN A 530 5.96 -16.41 -30.18
CA GLN A 530 6.10 -16.42 -31.64
C GLN A 530 7.54 -16.17 -32.08
N VAL A 531 8.28 -15.33 -31.34
CA VAL A 531 9.71 -15.10 -31.58
C VAL A 531 10.49 -16.39 -31.36
N ALA A 532 10.19 -17.13 -30.30
CA ALA A 532 10.94 -18.32 -29.91
C ALA A 532 10.87 -19.47 -30.92
N VAL A 533 9.73 -19.60 -31.63
CA VAL A 533 9.53 -20.64 -32.65
C VAL A 533 10.06 -20.23 -34.04
N SER A 534 10.44 -18.96 -34.23
CA SER A 534 10.91 -18.43 -35.52
C SER A 534 12.44 -18.43 -35.62
N PRO A 535 13.05 -19.06 -36.65
CA PRO A 535 14.49 -18.96 -36.89
C PRO A 535 14.97 -17.52 -37.09
N THR A 536 14.16 -16.68 -37.74
CA THR A 536 14.43 -15.25 -37.92
C THR A 536 14.38 -14.51 -36.59
N GLY A 537 13.51 -14.93 -35.67
CA GLY A 537 13.39 -14.37 -34.32
C GLY A 537 14.72 -14.36 -33.58
N TRP A 538 15.42 -15.50 -33.54
CA TRP A 538 16.72 -15.61 -32.89
C TRP A 538 17.85 -14.88 -33.61
N ALA A 539 17.81 -14.81 -34.94
CA ALA A 539 18.78 -14.04 -35.72
C ALA A 539 18.67 -12.54 -35.40
N VAL A 540 17.46 -12.01 -35.30
CA VAL A 540 17.20 -10.62 -34.89
C VAL A 540 17.58 -10.43 -33.43
N TRP A 541 17.22 -11.37 -32.54
CA TRP A 541 17.60 -11.33 -31.12
C TRP A 541 19.12 -11.14 -30.94
N LEU A 542 19.94 -11.95 -31.63
CA LEU A 542 21.41 -11.87 -31.54
C LEU A 542 21.97 -10.53 -32.03
N ARG A 543 21.27 -9.89 -32.98
CA ARG A 543 21.65 -8.58 -33.49
C ARG A 543 21.29 -7.45 -32.53
N ILE A 544 20.11 -7.49 -31.91
CA ILE A 544 19.64 -6.42 -31.01
C ILE A 544 20.24 -6.52 -29.61
N TRP A 545 20.69 -7.71 -29.18
CA TRP A 545 21.23 -7.94 -27.84
C TRP A 545 22.39 -7.00 -27.45
N PRO A 546 23.45 -6.81 -28.27
CA PRO A 546 24.53 -5.88 -27.93
C PRO A 546 24.06 -4.43 -27.72
N ILE A 547 23.05 -4.00 -28.49
CA ILE A 547 22.45 -2.66 -28.39
C ILE A 547 21.67 -2.53 -27.07
N ALA A 548 20.86 -3.55 -26.73
CA ALA A 548 20.15 -3.61 -25.45
C ALA A 548 21.12 -3.58 -24.25
N VAL A 549 22.25 -4.28 -24.34
CA VAL A 549 23.32 -4.28 -23.33
C VAL A 549 23.90 -2.88 -23.16
N GLU A 550 24.22 -2.19 -24.27
CA GLU A 550 24.79 -0.84 -24.21
C GLU A 550 23.82 0.16 -23.56
N VAL A 551 22.53 0.14 -23.94
CA VAL A 551 21.52 1.05 -23.38
C VAL A 551 21.25 0.75 -21.90
N THR A 552 21.09 -0.53 -21.54
CA THR A 552 20.84 -0.93 -20.15
C THR A 552 22.04 -0.59 -19.25
N ASN A 553 23.27 -0.73 -19.74
CA ASN A 553 24.47 -0.35 -18.99
C ASN A 553 24.65 1.18 -18.85
N LYS A 554 24.05 1.99 -19.74
CA LYS A 554 24.10 3.46 -19.68
C LYS A 554 23.07 4.06 -18.73
N GLN A 555 22.01 3.33 -18.38
CA GLN A 555 21.01 3.77 -17.41
C GLN A 555 21.64 3.84 -16.01
N LYS A 556 22.02 5.05 -15.60
CA LYS A 556 22.38 5.37 -14.21
C LYS A 556 21.09 5.56 -13.44
N ASP A 557 20.75 4.64 -12.54
CA ASP A 557 19.74 4.95 -11.54
C ASP A 557 20.39 5.87 -10.49
N GLU A 558 19.70 6.96 -10.15
CA GLU A 558 20.10 7.88 -9.07
C GLU A 558 20.07 7.20 -7.68
N GLU A 559 19.66 5.92 -7.62
CA GLU A 559 19.48 5.08 -6.44
C GLU A 559 20.40 3.83 -6.42
N GLU A 560 21.62 3.89 -6.97
CA GLU A 560 22.62 2.85 -6.70
C GLU A 560 23.13 2.97 -5.24
N GLU A 561 22.28 2.61 -4.27
CA GLU A 561 22.76 2.20 -2.95
C GLU A 561 23.67 0.98 -3.14
N ASP A 562 24.92 1.09 -2.67
CA ASP A 562 25.92 0.04 -2.75
C ASP A 562 25.37 -1.26 -2.15
N PHE A 563 25.04 -2.25 -3.00
CA PHE A 563 24.50 -3.55 -2.58
C PHE A 563 25.42 -4.30 -1.59
N GLY A 564 26.66 -3.85 -1.38
CA GLY A 564 27.61 -4.36 -0.39
C GLY A 564 27.49 -3.78 1.02
N THR A 565 26.70 -2.72 1.24
CA THR A 565 26.52 -2.16 2.59
C THR A 565 25.59 -3.03 3.44
N ALA A 566 25.98 -3.27 4.69
CA ALA A 566 25.16 -4.01 5.64
C ALA A 566 23.81 -3.29 5.83
N VAL A 567 22.70 -4.03 5.72
CA VAL A 567 21.34 -3.52 5.93
C VAL A 567 21.15 -3.27 7.42
N ALA A 568 21.69 -2.17 7.92
CA ALA A 568 21.51 -1.74 9.30
C ALA A 568 20.09 -1.19 9.47
N ASP A 569 19.18 -2.06 9.94
CA ASP A 569 17.87 -1.75 10.51
C ASP A 569 16.91 -0.83 9.72
N SER A 570 17.18 -0.55 8.45
CA SER A 570 16.23 0.11 7.56
C SER A 570 15.08 -0.86 7.25
N LYS A 571 13.84 -0.37 7.39
CA LYS A 571 12.61 -1.14 7.11
C LYS A 571 12.34 -1.35 5.61
N ALA A 572 13.22 -0.84 4.74
CA ALA A 572 13.10 -0.94 3.29
C ALA A 572 14.33 -1.67 2.75
N GLU A 573 14.12 -2.77 2.03
CA GLU A 573 15.19 -3.38 1.23
C GLU A 573 15.68 -2.34 0.19
N PRO A 574 16.99 -2.27 -0.10
CA PRO A 574 17.51 -1.42 -1.16
C PRO A 574 16.73 -1.67 -2.45
N ALA A 575 16.44 -0.61 -3.21
CA ALA A 575 15.69 -0.66 -4.47
C ALA A 575 16.12 -1.89 -5.28
N HIS A 576 15.17 -2.78 -5.57
CA HIS A 576 15.46 -4.01 -6.30
C HIS A 576 16.13 -3.66 -7.63
N LEU A 577 17.21 -4.36 -7.97
CA LEU A 577 17.74 -4.37 -9.34
C LEU A 577 16.55 -4.60 -10.27
N ASP A 578 16.21 -3.62 -11.10
CA ASP A 578 15.16 -3.81 -12.10
C ASP A 578 15.66 -4.87 -13.09
N THR A 579 15.09 -6.07 -13.01
CA THR A 579 15.45 -7.20 -13.87
C THR A 579 14.43 -7.45 -14.98
N LEU A 580 13.33 -6.68 -15.02
CA LEU A 580 12.19 -6.94 -15.90
C LEU A 580 11.87 -5.77 -16.83
N ASN A 581 12.03 -4.52 -16.39
CA ASN A 581 11.56 -3.36 -17.13
C ASN A 581 12.64 -2.63 -17.93
N ASN A 582 13.79 -3.27 -18.17
CA ASN A 582 14.83 -2.77 -19.08
C ASN A 582 15.00 -3.69 -20.30
N PRO A 583 15.64 -3.21 -21.39
CA PRO A 583 15.77 -3.96 -22.63
C PRO A 583 16.48 -5.31 -22.48
N ALA A 584 17.58 -5.36 -21.72
CA ALA A 584 18.31 -6.60 -21.50
C ALA A 584 17.44 -7.64 -20.73
N GLY A 585 16.75 -7.21 -19.67
CA GLY A 585 15.86 -8.05 -18.87
C GLY A 585 14.72 -8.67 -19.70
N ARG A 586 14.07 -7.87 -20.53
CA ARG A 586 13.01 -8.33 -21.46
C ARG A 586 13.54 -9.36 -22.47
N LEU A 587 14.69 -9.10 -23.09
CA LEU A 587 15.29 -10.04 -24.05
C LEU A 587 15.74 -11.36 -23.42
N VAL A 588 16.23 -11.33 -22.18
CA VAL A 588 16.51 -12.56 -21.42
C VAL A 588 15.21 -13.30 -21.09
N GLY A 589 14.12 -12.58 -20.80
CA GLY A 589 12.78 -13.15 -20.65
C GLY A 589 12.36 -13.96 -21.87
N VAL A 590 12.51 -13.40 -23.08
CA VAL A 590 12.23 -14.09 -24.35
C VAL A 590 13.11 -15.33 -24.52
N PHE A 591 14.40 -15.23 -24.20
CA PHE A 591 15.29 -16.39 -24.23
C PHE A 591 14.78 -17.51 -23.32
N LEU A 592 14.40 -17.19 -22.08
CA LEU A 592 13.87 -18.17 -21.12
C LEU A 592 12.54 -18.78 -21.57
N GLN A 593 11.66 -18.02 -22.24
CA GLN A 593 10.43 -18.55 -22.85
C GLN A 593 10.72 -19.52 -24.00
N GLY A 594 11.82 -19.31 -24.74
CA GLY A 594 12.24 -20.16 -25.84
C GLY A 594 13.01 -21.42 -25.44
N CYS A 595 13.32 -21.59 -24.16
CA CYS A 595 13.96 -22.79 -23.63
C CYS A 595 13.01 -24.00 -23.75
N PRO A 596 13.39 -25.08 -24.44
CA PRO A 596 12.52 -26.25 -24.62
C PRO A 596 12.34 -27.04 -23.32
N THR A 597 11.23 -27.76 -23.19
CA THR A 597 11.04 -28.74 -22.11
C THR A 597 11.98 -29.93 -22.32
N LEU A 598 12.79 -30.27 -21.31
CA LEU A 598 13.81 -31.31 -21.41
C LEU A 598 13.22 -32.73 -21.21
N SER A 599 13.42 -33.62 -22.18
CA SER A 599 12.98 -35.02 -22.19
C SER A 599 14.18 -35.99 -22.28
N GLY A 600 14.92 -36.19 -21.20
CA GLY A 600 16.05 -37.12 -21.16
C GLY A 600 17.39 -36.43 -21.45
N ALA A 601 18.20 -36.97 -22.36
CA ALA A 601 19.57 -36.52 -22.68
C ALA A 601 19.61 -35.38 -23.72
N ASP A 602 18.65 -34.46 -23.67
CA ASP A 602 18.60 -33.33 -24.59
C ASP A 602 19.77 -32.36 -24.32
N ALA A 603 20.47 -31.95 -25.38
CA ALA A 603 21.55 -30.96 -25.33
C ALA A 603 21.16 -29.67 -26.08
N PRO A 604 20.17 -28.91 -25.58
CA PRO A 604 19.58 -27.77 -26.28
C PRO A 604 20.55 -26.60 -26.52
N PHE A 605 21.71 -26.62 -25.83
CA PHE A 605 22.71 -25.56 -25.86
C PHE A 605 24.08 -26.01 -26.41
N SER A 606 24.14 -27.10 -27.18
CA SER A 606 25.39 -27.44 -27.87
C SER A 606 25.86 -26.27 -28.75
N HIS A 607 27.18 -26.06 -28.89
CA HIS A 607 27.74 -24.87 -29.57
C HIS A 607 27.27 -24.65 -31.02
N GLN A 608 26.68 -25.68 -31.65
CA GLN A 608 26.11 -25.60 -33.00
C GLN A 608 24.65 -25.11 -33.03
N THR A 609 23.99 -25.00 -31.87
CA THR A 609 22.60 -24.56 -31.77
C THR A 609 22.49 -23.04 -31.64
N ILE A 610 21.40 -22.48 -32.17
CA ILE A 610 21.12 -21.06 -32.05
C ILE A 610 20.88 -20.65 -30.59
N LEU A 611 20.19 -21.49 -29.81
CA LEU A 611 19.96 -21.26 -28.38
C LEU A 611 21.26 -21.28 -27.57
N GLY A 612 22.22 -22.15 -27.92
CA GLY A 612 23.57 -22.12 -27.34
C GLY A 612 24.27 -20.78 -27.58
N ARG A 613 24.21 -20.24 -28.80
CA ARG A 613 24.77 -18.92 -29.13
C ARG A 613 24.08 -17.77 -28.39
N VAL A 614 22.75 -17.81 -28.27
CA VAL A 614 21.96 -16.82 -27.52
C VAL A 614 22.32 -16.83 -26.04
N ARG A 615 22.37 -18.03 -25.43
CA ARG A 615 22.81 -18.23 -24.04
C ARG A 615 24.21 -17.67 -23.81
N ASP A 616 25.15 -18.01 -24.69
CA ASP A 616 26.55 -17.62 -24.56
C ASP A 616 26.72 -16.10 -24.77
N ALA A 617 25.94 -15.47 -25.66
CA ALA A 617 25.91 -14.02 -25.83
C ALA A 617 25.35 -13.29 -24.59
N ALA A 618 24.30 -13.84 -23.98
CA ALA A 618 23.69 -13.25 -22.78
C ALA A 618 24.63 -13.31 -21.56
N ILE A 619 25.34 -14.43 -21.37
CA ILE A 619 26.19 -14.63 -20.20
C ILE A 619 27.54 -13.90 -20.29
N GLN A 620 28.00 -13.60 -21.52
CA GLN A 620 29.23 -12.83 -21.78
C GLN A 620 29.03 -11.32 -21.64
N ALA A 621 27.79 -10.83 -21.52
CA ALA A 621 27.54 -9.42 -21.31
C ALA A 621 28.20 -8.94 -20.00
N GLU A 622 28.82 -7.76 -20.06
CA GLU A 622 29.48 -7.13 -18.92
C GLU A 622 28.59 -6.06 -18.27
N GLY A 623 28.96 -5.64 -17.06
CA GLY A 623 28.23 -4.61 -16.31
C GLY A 623 26.85 -5.04 -15.83
N ARG A 624 25.93 -4.07 -15.73
CA ARG A 624 24.56 -4.24 -15.21
C ARG A 624 23.76 -5.27 -16.00
N SER A 625 23.86 -5.25 -17.32
CA SER A 625 23.17 -6.18 -18.21
C SER A 625 23.61 -7.63 -17.98
N GLY A 626 24.92 -7.84 -17.78
CA GLY A 626 25.47 -9.15 -17.41
C GLY A 626 24.97 -9.66 -16.06
N LEU A 627 24.86 -8.76 -15.07
CA LEU A 627 24.29 -9.10 -13.77
C LEU A 627 22.80 -9.46 -13.88
N ILE A 628 22.02 -8.70 -14.64
CA ILE A 628 20.59 -8.98 -14.90
C ILE A 628 20.42 -10.33 -15.61
N ALA A 629 21.24 -10.63 -16.61
CA ALA A 629 21.20 -11.90 -17.31
C ALA A 629 21.46 -13.08 -16.37
N LYS A 630 22.53 -13.00 -15.56
CA LYS A 630 22.84 -14.02 -14.53
C LYS A 630 21.71 -14.16 -13.51
N TYR A 631 21.18 -13.04 -13.02
CA TYR A 631 20.09 -13.00 -12.07
C TYR A 631 18.86 -13.77 -12.60
N ARG A 632 18.39 -13.40 -13.80
CA ARG A 632 17.22 -14.03 -14.42
C ARG A 632 17.45 -15.52 -14.72
N MET A 633 18.65 -15.89 -15.19
CA MET A 633 18.99 -17.30 -15.46
C MET A 633 19.09 -18.12 -14.16
N ILE A 634 19.51 -17.52 -13.05
CA ILE A 634 19.57 -18.17 -11.74
C ILE A 634 18.17 -18.49 -11.20
N GLU A 635 17.15 -17.66 -11.48
CA GLU A 635 15.75 -18.01 -11.14
C GLU A 635 15.30 -19.32 -11.83
N ALA A 636 15.95 -19.70 -12.93
CA ALA A 636 15.76 -20.95 -13.67
C ALA A 636 16.95 -21.92 -13.50
N LEU A 637 17.77 -21.79 -12.45
CA LEU A 637 18.97 -22.61 -12.22
C LEU A 637 18.74 -24.15 -12.34
N PRO A 638 17.65 -24.74 -11.81
CA PRO A 638 17.39 -26.18 -11.98
C PRO A 638 17.34 -26.61 -13.45
N TYR A 639 16.79 -25.75 -14.32
CA TYR A 639 16.72 -26.02 -15.76
C TYR A 639 18.12 -26.07 -16.38
N PHE A 640 18.96 -25.07 -16.13
CA PHE A 640 20.31 -25.00 -16.70
C PHE A 640 21.22 -26.12 -16.19
N LEU A 641 21.06 -26.54 -14.93
CA LEU A 641 21.78 -27.70 -14.38
C LEU A 641 21.42 -29.01 -15.09
N ARG A 642 20.17 -29.16 -15.54
CA ARG A 642 19.72 -30.32 -16.32
C ARG A 642 20.15 -30.22 -17.79
N ALA A 643 20.08 -29.03 -18.38
CA ALA A 643 20.37 -28.81 -19.79
C ALA A 643 21.87 -28.81 -20.12
N ASP A 644 22.71 -28.22 -19.26
CA ASP A 644 24.17 -28.16 -19.43
C ASP A 644 24.85 -27.90 -18.08
N ARG A 645 25.10 -28.99 -17.33
CA ARG A 645 25.62 -28.93 -15.96
C ARG A 645 26.98 -28.22 -15.86
N ASN A 646 27.90 -28.51 -16.77
CA ASN A 646 29.26 -27.94 -16.72
C ASN A 646 29.22 -26.43 -16.99
N TRP A 647 28.40 -26.00 -17.95
CA TRP A 647 28.20 -24.58 -18.21
C TRP A 647 27.56 -23.86 -17.03
N ALA A 648 26.49 -24.41 -16.45
CA ALA A 648 25.80 -23.81 -15.32
C ALA A 648 26.72 -23.69 -14.08
N GLN A 649 27.58 -24.68 -13.84
CA GLN A 649 28.58 -24.64 -12.77
C GLN A 649 29.55 -23.47 -12.93
N LYS A 650 30.12 -23.30 -14.12
CA LYS A 650 31.09 -22.25 -14.42
C LYS A 650 30.48 -20.85 -14.41
N HIS A 651 29.27 -20.70 -14.97
CA HIS A 651 28.75 -19.37 -15.29
C HIS A 651 27.65 -18.85 -14.37
N LEU A 652 26.93 -19.74 -13.67
CA LEU A 652 25.85 -19.36 -12.74
C LEU A 652 26.20 -19.67 -11.28
N ILE A 653 26.93 -20.77 -11.03
CA ILE A 653 27.26 -21.19 -9.65
C ILE A 653 28.56 -20.55 -9.15
N GLU A 654 29.65 -20.59 -9.90
CA GLU A 654 30.92 -19.98 -9.49
C GLU A 654 30.77 -18.51 -9.07
N PRO A 655 30.01 -17.65 -9.79
CA PRO A 655 29.77 -16.27 -9.36
C PRO A 655 29.03 -16.11 -8.02
N LEU A 656 28.24 -17.10 -7.58
CA LEU A 656 27.57 -17.04 -6.27
C LEU A 656 28.57 -17.11 -5.11
N PHE A 657 29.73 -17.70 -5.32
CA PHE A 657 30.75 -17.88 -4.30
C PHE A 657 31.73 -16.71 -4.20
N HIS A 658 31.61 -15.71 -5.09
CA HIS A 658 32.35 -14.47 -4.94
C HIS A 658 31.87 -13.69 -3.70
N ASP A 659 32.72 -12.82 -3.19
CA ASP A 659 32.40 -11.95 -2.05
C ASP A 659 32.29 -10.48 -2.46
N ASP A 660 31.48 -10.23 -3.50
CA ASP A 660 31.20 -8.91 -4.04
C ASP A 660 29.70 -8.58 -4.02
N SER A 661 29.36 -7.33 -4.35
CA SER A 661 27.97 -6.84 -4.43
C SER A 661 27.13 -7.61 -5.47
N ALA A 662 27.76 -8.10 -6.55
CA ALA A 662 27.10 -8.91 -7.56
C ALA A 662 26.64 -10.25 -6.97
N ALA A 663 27.48 -10.95 -6.21
CA ALA A 663 27.11 -12.20 -5.54
C ALA A 663 25.91 -12.00 -4.59
N ILE A 664 25.87 -10.90 -3.83
CA ILE A 664 24.72 -10.56 -2.98
C ILE A 664 23.44 -10.43 -3.80
N ALA A 665 23.48 -9.72 -4.95
CA ALA A 665 22.33 -9.63 -5.84
C ALA A 665 21.91 -11.00 -6.39
N LEU A 666 22.86 -11.88 -6.74
CA LEU A 666 22.56 -13.22 -7.25
C LEU A 666 21.96 -14.14 -6.18
N TRP A 667 22.36 -14.02 -4.90
CA TRP A 667 21.72 -14.75 -3.80
C TRP A 667 20.27 -14.33 -3.55
N ARG A 668 19.91 -13.07 -3.85
CA ARG A 668 18.51 -12.63 -3.86
C ARG A 668 17.71 -13.33 -4.96
N ALA A 669 18.32 -13.59 -6.12
CA ALA A 669 17.68 -14.36 -7.19
C ALA A 669 17.41 -15.82 -6.78
N ILE A 670 18.37 -16.46 -6.11
CA ILE A 670 18.20 -17.80 -5.52
C ILE A 670 17.01 -17.84 -4.56
N ALA A 671 16.87 -16.82 -3.69
CA ALA A 671 15.78 -16.75 -2.72
C ALA A 671 14.37 -16.60 -3.32
N ARG A 672 14.22 -16.27 -4.61
CA ARG A 672 12.91 -16.16 -5.28
C ARG A 672 12.23 -17.51 -5.54
N ARG A 673 12.96 -18.62 -5.40
CA ARG A 673 12.43 -19.97 -5.64
C ARG A 673 12.83 -20.90 -4.50
N THR A 674 11.94 -21.83 -4.18
CA THR A 674 12.28 -22.96 -3.30
C THR A 674 13.18 -23.92 -4.05
N HIS A 675 14.34 -24.25 -3.48
CA HIS A 675 15.29 -25.18 -4.06
C HIS A 675 15.30 -26.51 -3.28
N PHE A 676 15.53 -27.61 -4.01
CA PHE A 676 15.50 -28.99 -3.50
C PHE A 676 16.85 -29.70 -3.76
N THR A 677 16.89 -31.01 -3.53
CA THR A 677 18.08 -31.89 -3.57
C THR A 677 19.12 -31.54 -4.65
N ASP A 678 18.72 -31.49 -5.92
CA ASP A 678 19.66 -31.37 -7.04
C ASP A 678 20.46 -30.06 -7.02
N VAL A 679 19.81 -28.97 -6.62
CA VAL A 679 20.45 -27.65 -6.51
C VAL A 679 21.20 -27.54 -5.19
N LEU A 680 20.58 -27.96 -4.08
CA LEU A 680 21.15 -27.84 -2.74
C LEU A 680 22.38 -28.73 -2.52
N THR A 681 22.52 -29.83 -3.26
CA THR A 681 23.76 -30.62 -3.25
C THR A 681 24.95 -29.80 -3.77
N ILE A 682 24.71 -28.79 -4.61
CA ILE A 682 25.75 -27.98 -5.23
C ILE A 682 25.99 -26.68 -4.44
N ILE A 683 24.94 -25.93 -4.13
CA ILE A 683 25.06 -24.60 -3.49
C ILE A 683 24.73 -24.60 -1.99
N GLY A 684 24.24 -25.71 -1.44
CA GLY A 684 23.76 -25.81 -0.06
C GLY A 684 24.78 -25.39 1.01
N PRO A 685 26.07 -25.79 0.92
CA PRO A 685 27.09 -25.33 1.87
C PRO A 685 27.21 -23.81 1.94
N ALA A 686 27.19 -23.11 0.80
CA ALA A 686 27.24 -21.65 0.76
C ALA A 686 25.89 -21.02 1.14
N MET A 687 24.77 -21.66 0.78
CA MET A 687 23.45 -21.18 1.17
C MET A 687 23.30 -21.13 2.69
N VAL A 688 23.86 -22.11 3.41
CA VAL A 688 23.94 -22.11 4.88
C VAL A 688 24.68 -20.89 5.42
N GLU A 689 25.81 -20.54 4.80
CA GLU A 689 26.61 -19.37 5.21
C GLU A 689 25.87 -18.07 4.91
N ARG A 690 25.24 -17.97 3.73
CA ARG A 690 24.47 -16.80 3.29
C ARG A 690 23.18 -16.59 4.06
N ALA A 691 22.54 -17.65 4.54
CA ALA A 691 21.40 -17.55 5.44
C ALA A 691 21.72 -16.76 6.73
N ALA A 692 22.98 -16.71 7.14
CA ALA A 692 23.45 -15.94 8.30
C ALA A 692 24.10 -14.59 7.92
N ASP A 693 24.22 -14.25 6.64
CA ASP A 693 24.93 -13.05 6.16
C ASP A 693 24.04 -11.80 6.27
N SER A 694 24.39 -10.88 7.16
CA SER A 694 23.63 -9.65 7.45
C SER A 694 23.60 -8.64 6.29
N ARG A 695 24.38 -8.83 5.22
CA ARG A 695 24.26 -8.06 3.97
C ARG A 695 23.01 -8.44 3.16
N LEU A 696 22.41 -9.60 3.43
CA LEU A 696 21.17 -10.02 2.81
C LEU A 696 19.96 -9.55 3.64
N GLY A 697 18.94 -9.05 2.93
CA GLY A 697 17.67 -8.64 3.52
C GLY A 697 16.98 -9.77 4.29
N ARG A 698 16.12 -9.40 5.24
CA ARG A 698 15.41 -10.34 6.12
C ARG A 698 14.63 -11.38 5.30
N GLU A 699 13.91 -10.96 4.27
CA GLU A 699 13.11 -11.87 3.45
C GLU A 699 13.97 -12.86 2.66
N THR A 700 15.06 -12.37 2.07
CA THR A 700 16.02 -13.23 1.37
C THR A 700 16.55 -14.32 2.30
N ARG A 701 16.99 -13.97 3.52
CA ARG A 701 17.50 -14.95 4.49
C ARG A 701 16.42 -15.96 4.91
N ARG A 702 15.17 -15.53 5.12
CA ARG A 702 14.04 -16.42 5.42
C ARG A 702 13.81 -17.45 4.32
N MET A 703 13.83 -17.03 3.05
CA MET A 703 13.60 -17.92 1.91
C MET A 703 14.75 -18.91 1.67
N LEU A 704 16.01 -18.51 1.93
CA LEU A 704 17.15 -19.43 1.89
C LEU A 704 17.01 -20.52 2.97
N VAL A 705 16.69 -20.13 4.21
CA VAL A 705 16.48 -21.09 5.30
C VAL A 705 15.27 -21.98 5.04
N PHE A 706 14.18 -21.43 4.48
CA PHE A 706 13.00 -22.18 4.09
C PHE A 706 13.36 -23.34 3.14
N SER A 707 14.13 -23.08 2.08
CA SER A 707 14.57 -24.11 1.13
C SER A 707 15.38 -25.23 1.81
N ILE A 708 16.30 -24.87 2.71
CA ILE A 708 17.13 -25.83 3.45
C ILE A 708 16.27 -26.71 4.36
N VAL A 709 15.34 -26.12 5.11
CA VAL A 709 14.46 -26.85 6.04
C VAL A 709 13.53 -27.79 5.29
N VAL A 710 12.89 -27.31 4.22
CA VAL A 710 11.99 -28.12 3.38
C VAL A 710 12.73 -29.30 2.78
N GLU A 711 13.96 -29.12 2.30
CA GLU A 711 14.76 -30.23 1.79
C GLU A 711 15.14 -31.25 2.86
N CYS A 712 15.50 -30.82 4.08
CA CYS A 712 15.72 -31.75 5.20
C CYS A 712 14.45 -32.55 5.53
N LEU A 713 13.27 -31.93 5.48
CA LEU A 713 11.99 -32.60 5.73
C LEU A 713 11.66 -33.62 4.64
N HIS A 714 11.86 -33.28 3.36
CA HIS A 714 11.74 -34.24 2.25
C HIS A 714 12.70 -35.41 2.40
N ALA A 715 13.96 -35.16 2.75
CA ALA A 715 14.96 -36.20 2.94
C ALA A 715 14.57 -37.21 4.03
N LEU A 716 14.01 -36.72 5.15
CA LEU A 716 13.51 -37.55 6.24
C LEU A 716 12.27 -38.35 5.82
N ARG A 717 11.30 -37.70 5.15
CA ARG A 717 10.10 -38.36 4.61
C ARG A 717 10.47 -39.53 3.69
N GLU A 718 11.45 -39.31 2.81
CA GLU A 718 11.88 -40.27 1.78
C GLU A 718 12.94 -41.25 2.30
N SER A 719 13.34 -41.16 3.57
CA SER A 719 14.39 -41.99 4.18
C SER A 719 15.72 -41.98 3.38
N ARG A 720 16.08 -40.82 2.83
CA ARG A 720 17.30 -40.61 2.04
C ARG A 720 18.28 -39.68 2.78
N PRO A 721 19.59 -39.70 2.42
CA PRO A 721 20.51 -38.69 2.94
C PRO A 721 20.07 -37.27 2.52
N PRO A 722 20.17 -36.28 3.42
CA PRO A 722 19.85 -34.89 3.10
C PRO A 722 20.94 -34.28 2.20
N ALA A 723 20.55 -33.36 1.32
CA ALA A 723 21.52 -32.64 0.46
C ALA A 723 22.55 -31.84 1.26
N ILE A 724 22.15 -31.35 2.44
CA ILE A 724 23.01 -30.67 3.41
C ILE A 724 23.05 -31.53 4.67
N PRO A 725 24.25 -31.85 5.23
CA PRO A 725 24.34 -32.63 6.46
C PRO A 725 23.54 -31.99 7.60
N ASN A 726 22.74 -32.78 8.31
CA ASN A 726 21.89 -32.31 9.41
C ASN A 726 22.67 -31.50 10.48
N SER A 727 23.93 -31.85 10.73
CA SER A 727 24.80 -31.10 11.65
C SER A 727 25.09 -29.67 11.19
N ARG A 728 25.27 -29.44 9.88
CA ARG A 728 25.42 -28.09 9.31
C ARG A 728 24.12 -27.32 9.38
N THR A 729 22.99 -27.94 9.05
CA THR A 729 21.67 -27.30 9.17
C THR A 729 21.40 -26.90 10.62
N GLN A 730 21.69 -27.77 11.58
CA GLN A 730 21.56 -27.45 13.00
C GLN A 730 22.45 -26.27 13.40
N GLN A 731 23.72 -26.25 12.95
CA GLN A 731 24.63 -25.15 13.25
C GLN A 731 24.17 -23.82 12.66
N MET A 732 23.63 -23.83 11.44
CA MET A 732 23.01 -22.67 10.82
C MET A 732 21.85 -22.12 11.65
N LEU A 733 20.94 -23.00 12.09
CA LEU A 733 19.79 -22.62 12.92
C LEU A 733 20.21 -22.00 14.27
N ARG A 734 21.40 -22.36 14.77
CA ARG A 734 22.00 -21.72 15.96
C ARG A 734 22.54 -20.31 15.68
N SER A 735 23.10 -20.07 14.49
CA SER A 735 23.80 -18.81 14.16
C SER A 735 22.91 -17.71 13.59
N ILE A 736 21.76 -18.05 12.99
CA ILE A 736 20.80 -17.07 12.45
C ILE A 736 20.09 -16.30 13.57
N ASP A 737 19.55 -15.12 13.26
CA ASP A 737 18.74 -14.34 14.20
C ASP A 737 17.38 -14.98 14.49
N ASP A 738 16.70 -14.44 15.51
CA ASP A 738 15.44 -14.99 15.99
C ASP A 738 14.30 -14.98 14.97
N GLU A 739 14.20 -13.91 14.18
CA GLU A 739 13.13 -13.77 13.18
C GLU A 739 13.29 -14.81 12.07
N THR A 740 14.51 -15.00 11.59
CA THR A 740 14.83 -15.99 10.56
C THR A 740 14.67 -17.42 11.12
N ARG A 741 15.01 -17.64 12.40
CA ARG A 741 14.76 -18.93 13.08
C ARG A 741 13.27 -19.22 13.23
N ALA A 742 12.45 -18.22 13.55
CA ALA A 742 10.99 -18.37 13.61
C ALA A 742 10.41 -18.71 12.22
N ALA A 743 10.94 -18.12 11.14
CA ALA A 743 10.55 -18.50 9.77
C ALA A 743 10.91 -19.97 9.45
N ALA A 744 12.07 -20.43 9.92
CA ALA A 744 12.48 -21.83 9.81
C ALA A 744 11.52 -22.79 10.54
N ALA A 745 11.06 -22.41 11.74
CA ALA A 745 10.06 -23.16 12.49
C ALA A 745 8.71 -23.23 11.74
N ASN A 746 8.26 -22.10 11.21
CA ASN A 746 7.03 -22.01 10.41
C ASN A 746 7.09 -22.84 9.12
N ALA A 747 8.28 -23.02 8.53
CA ALA A 747 8.47 -23.89 7.37
C ALA A 747 8.06 -25.35 7.66
N VAL A 748 8.26 -25.84 8.90
CA VAL A 748 7.85 -27.19 9.32
C VAL A 748 6.33 -27.32 9.32
N HIS A 749 5.62 -26.30 9.82
CA HIS A 749 4.17 -26.22 9.76
C HIS A 749 3.66 -26.21 8.32
N GLN A 750 4.18 -25.30 7.48
CA GLN A 750 3.78 -25.15 6.08
C GLN A 750 3.99 -26.44 5.30
N PHE A 751 5.11 -27.15 5.51
CA PHE A 751 5.37 -28.44 4.88
C PHE A 751 4.28 -29.48 5.16
N VAL A 752 3.87 -29.65 6.43
CA VAL A 752 2.81 -30.60 6.81
C VAL A 752 1.45 -30.18 6.23
N GLN A 753 1.13 -28.89 6.28
CA GLN A 753 -0.15 -28.36 5.83
C GLN A 753 -0.31 -28.39 4.30
N GLU A 754 0.70 -27.98 3.54
CA GLU A 754 0.61 -27.88 2.08
C GLU A 754 0.64 -29.26 1.41
N LEU A 755 1.52 -30.16 1.87
CA LEU A 755 1.60 -31.52 1.31
C LEU A 755 0.36 -32.35 1.60
N SER A 756 -0.26 -32.19 2.78
CA SER A 756 -1.51 -32.89 3.09
C SER A 756 -2.70 -32.39 2.26
N LYS A 757 -2.70 -31.12 1.81
CA LYS A 757 -3.74 -30.56 0.93
C LYS A 757 -3.54 -30.92 -0.54
N ASN A 758 -2.31 -30.82 -1.04
CA ASN A 758 -1.99 -31.00 -2.46
C ASN A 758 -2.08 -32.46 -2.94
N GLN A 759 -2.14 -33.43 -2.02
CA GLN A 759 -2.20 -34.86 -2.35
C GLN A 759 -3.60 -35.47 -2.12
N ALA A 760 -4.64 -34.69 -1.83
CA ALA A 760 -5.98 -35.22 -1.52
C ALA A 760 -6.58 -36.15 -2.60
N ASP A 761 -6.10 -36.08 -3.85
CA ASP A 761 -6.56 -36.87 -4.99
C ASP A 761 -5.60 -38.02 -5.42
N SER A 762 -4.53 -38.32 -4.65
CA SER A 762 -3.56 -39.39 -4.97
C SER A 762 -3.69 -40.61 -4.04
N GLU A 763 -3.67 -41.83 -4.58
CA GLU A 763 -3.74 -43.09 -3.81
C GLU A 763 -2.54 -43.31 -2.85
N GLU A 764 -1.43 -42.58 -3.01
CA GLU A 764 -0.23 -42.65 -2.17
C GLU A 764 -0.10 -41.48 -1.17
N ALA A 765 -1.16 -40.68 -0.99
CA ALA A 765 -1.12 -39.49 -0.16
C ALA A 765 -0.98 -39.81 1.33
N LEU A 766 0.14 -39.38 1.92
CA LEU A 766 0.33 -39.47 3.36
C LEU A 766 -0.58 -38.48 4.07
N SER A 767 -1.29 -38.94 5.11
CA SER A 767 -2.07 -38.07 5.97
C SER A 767 -1.16 -37.07 6.71
N ALA A 768 -1.73 -35.94 7.16
CA ALA A 768 -0.98 -34.95 7.93
C ALA A 768 -0.30 -35.55 9.19
N ALA A 769 -0.94 -36.53 9.83
CA ALA A 769 -0.39 -37.25 10.97
C ALA A 769 0.83 -38.10 10.59
N GLU A 770 0.80 -38.77 9.44
CA GLU A 770 1.93 -39.57 8.94
C GLU A 770 3.08 -38.68 8.47
N LEU A 771 2.79 -37.56 7.79
CA LEU A 771 3.81 -36.56 7.44
C LEU A 771 4.50 -36.01 8.67
N PHE A 772 3.74 -35.73 9.74
CA PHE A 772 4.33 -35.32 11.00
C PHE A 772 5.26 -36.39 11.59
N ARG A 773 4.80 -37.65 11.68
CA ARG A 773 5.58 -38.76 12.28
C ARG A 773 6.83 -39.12 11.49
N THR A 774 6.77 -39.06 10.16
CA THR A 774 7.86 -39.49 9.26
C THR A 774 8.88 -38.39 8.99
N ALA A 775 8.48 -37.12 9.00
CA ALA A 775 9.37 -35.99 8.65
C ALA A 775 9.54 -34.98 9.77
N ALA A 776 8.46 -34.33 10.23
CA ALA A 776 8.53 -33.21 11.15
C ALA A 776 9.06 -33.62 12.55
N ALA A 777 8.56 -34.72 13.12
CA ALA A 777 9.00 -35.20 14.42
C ALA A 777 10.49 -35.63 14.42
N PRO A 778 10.99 -36.42 13.46
CA PRO A 778 12.41 -36.69 13.34
C PRO A 778 13.27 -35.44 13.13
N PHE A 779 12.80 -34.47 12.36
CA PHE A 779 13.50 -33.20 12.15
C PHE A 779 13.66 -32.44 13.46
N LEU A 780 12.57 -32.26 14.22
CA LEU A 780 12.58 -31.57 15.50
C LEU A 780 13.41 -32.28 16.58
N LYS A 781 13.55 -33.61 16.50
CA LYS A 781 14.36 -34.40 17.44
C LYS A 781 15.85 -34.41 17.08
N ASN A 782 16.18 -34.51 15.80
CA ASN A 782 17.54 -34.84 15.35
C ASN A 782 18.26 -33.70 14.62
N VAL A 783 17.53 -32.68 14.15
CA VAL A 783 18.10 -31.59 13.33
C VAL A 783 17.88 -30.22 13.98
N TRP A 784 16.71 -29.97 14.56
CA TRP A 784 16.45 -28.70 15.24
C TRP A 784 17.38 -28.50 16.45
N PRO A 785 17.84 -27.27 16.74
CA PRO A 785 18.62 -26.98 17.95
C PRO A 785 17.86 -27.32 19.25
N GLN A 786 18.50 -28.01 20.18
CA GLN A 786 17.85 -28.52 21.41
C GLN A 786 18.07 -27.60 22.63
N GLU A 787 18.83 -26.53 22.47
CA GLU A 787 19.22 -25.60 23.52
C GLU A 787 18.04 -24.71 23.93
N ARG A 788 17.76 -24.65 25.24
CA ARG A 788 16.66 -23.81 25.78
C ARG A 788 16.85 -22.32 25.54
N SER A 789 18.08 -21.84 25.37
CA SER A 789 18.37 -20.43 25.05
C SER A 789 17.85 -20.00 23.69
N LEU A 790 17.50 -20.96 22.81
CA LEU A 790 16.94 -20.71 21.48
C LEU A 790 15.40 -20.87 21.45
N ALA A 791 14.78 -21.20 22.57
CA ALA A 791 13.33 -21.19 22.73
C ALA A 791 12.87 -19.75 23.03
N THR A 792 12.55 -19.02 21.97
CA THR A 792 12.12 -17.61 22.02
C THR A 792 10.62 -17.48 21.78
N PRO A 793 10.01 -16.33 22.11
CA PRO A 793 8.60 -16.09 21.80
C PRO A 793 8.28 -16.23 20.30
N GLY A 794 9.18 -15.82 19.41
CA GLY A 794 9.01 -15.95 17.96
C GLY A 794 8.97 -17.41 17.50
N VAL A 795 9.93 -18.22 17.96
CA VAL A 795 9.98 -19.66 17.66
C VAL A 795 8.79 -20.41 18.29
N SER A 796 8.46 -20.08 19.54
CA SER A 796 7.30 -20.69 20.21
C SER A 796 5.99 -20.39 19.48
N LYS A 797 5.81 -19.15 19.01
CA LYS A 797 4.65 -18.77 18.21
C LYS A 797 4.59 -19.55 16.89
N ALA A 798 5.71 -19.68 16.20
CA ALA A 798 5.81 -20.40 14.93
C ALA A 798 5.61 -21.93 15.05
N PHE A 799 5.79 -22.51 16.24
CA PHE A 799 5.47 -23.92 16.48
C PHE A 799 4.08 -24.15 17.08
N ALA A 800 3.41 -23.11 17.59
CA ALA A 800 2.14 -23.25 18.29
C ALA A 800 0.99 -23.76 17.40
N ASP A 801 1.09 -23.61 16.08
CA ASP A 801 0.12 -24.06 15.08
C ASP A 801 0.46 -25.44 14.47
N LEU A 802 1.67 -25.96 14.66
CA LEU A 802 2.10 -27.27 14.17
C LEU A 802 1.23 -28.44 14.68
N PRO A 803 0.78 -28.45 15.96
CA PRO A 803 -0.16 -29.47 16.42
C PRO A 803 -1.45 -29.50 15.62
N ALA A 804 -2.01 -28.33 15.29
CA ALA A 804 -3.22 -28.23 14.51
C ALA A 804 -2.99 -28.71 13.06
N ALA A 805 -1.87 -28.34 12.43
CA ALA A 805 -1.51 -28.86 11.11
C ALA A 805 -1.31 -30.38 11.08
N SER A 806 -0.90 -30.99 12.20
CA SER A 806 -0.64 -32.43 12.30
C SER A 806 -1.92 -33.27 12.49
N ASN A 807 -3.08 -32.64 12.67
CA ASN A 807 -4.40 -33.26 12.82
C ASN A 807 -4.43 -34.47 13.77
N GLY A 808 -4.49 -35.71 13.25
CA GLY A 808 -4.53 -36.93 14.06
C GLY A 808 -3.30 -37.16 14.95
N ALA A 809 -2.19 -36.47 14.72
CA ALA A 809 -0.99 -36.51 15.57
C ALA A 809 -0.86 -35.29 16.50
N PHE A 810 -1.95 -34.57 16.78
CA PHE A 810 -1.94 -33.35 17.61
C PHE A 810 -1.21 -33.53 18.96
N ALA A 811 -1.53 -34.58 19.71
CA ALA A 811 -0.93 -34.81 21.02
C ALA A 811 0.59 -35.10 20.92
N GLU A 812 0.99 -35.93 19.94
CA GLU A 812 2.40 -36.22 19.66
C GLU A 812 3.16 -34.95 19.25
N ALA A 813 2.53 -34.07 18.48
CA ALA A 813 3.11 -32.80 18.07
C ALA A 813 3.38 -31.88 19.27
N VAL A 814 2.44 -31.77 20.20
CA VAL A 814 2.65 -31.01 21.44
C VAL A 814 3.77 -31.62 22.30
N ASP A 815 3.91 -32.94 22.35
CA ASP A 815 5.02 -33.63 23.03
C ASP A 815 6.38 -33.31 22.42
N VAL A 816 6.47 -33.26 21.09
CA VAL A 816 7.74 -32.99 20.41
C VAL A 816 8.17 -31.53 20.57
N ILE A 817 7.23 -30.57 20.48
CA ILE A 817 7.56 -29.14 20.55
C ILE A 817 7.65 -28.59 21.97
N GLU A 818 7.21 -29.34 22.99
CA GLU A 818 7.07 -28.89 24.38
C GLU A 818 8.26 -28.05 24.88
N ARG A 819 9.48 -28.53 24.58
CA ARG A 819 10.72 -27.89 25.02
C ARG A 819 11.05 -26.56 24.34
N PHE A 820 10.39 -26.24 23.24
CA PHE A 820 10.57 -25.01 22.47
C PHE A 820 9.47 -23.99 22.78
N LEU A 821 8.48 -24.36 23.59
CA LEU A 821 7.38 -23.51 23.98
C LEU A 821 7.78 -22.60 25.14
N VAL A 822 7.56 -21.31 24.95
CA VAL A 822 7.68 -20.27 25.98
C VAL A 822 6.52 -19.29 25.82
N PRO A 823 6.24 -18.47 26.84
CA PRO A 823 5.20 -17.46 26.71
C PRO A 823 5.41 -16.52 25.52
N PHE A 824 4.35 -16.29 24.74
CA PHE A 824 4.35 -15.33 23.63
C PHE A 824 3.02 -14.57 23.55
N ASP A 825 3.00 -13.50 22.76
CA ASP A 825 1.81 -12.69 22.52
C ASP A 825 0.81 -13.40 21.59
N GLY A 826 0.01 -14.28 22.20
CA GLY A 826 -1.10 -15.00 21.57
C GLY A 826 -2.40 -14.23 21.74
N TRP A 827 -2.94 -13.67 20.66
CA TRP A 827 -4.17 -12.89 20.73
C TRP A 827 -5.41 -13.78 20.65
N SER A 828 -5.33 -14.95 20.00
CA SER A 828 -6.48 -15.84 19.80
C SER A 828 -6.07 -17.27 19.48
N MET A 829 -7.04 -18.19 19.38
CA MET A 829 -6.81 -19.54 18.86
C MET A 829 -6.33 -19.57 17.40
N VAL A 830 -6.33 -18.44 16.66
CA VAL A 830 -5.69 -18.33 15.33
C VAL A 830 -4.20 -18.62 15.46
N ASP A 831 -3.55 -18.11 16.51
CA ASP A 831 -2.11 -18.29 16.76
C ASP A 831 -1.74 -19.76 17.06
N TYR A 832 -2.76 -20.62 17.27
CA TYR A 832 -2.63 -22.06 17.48
C TYR A 832 -3.20 -22.88 16.31
N GLY A 833 -3.64 -22.23 15.22
CA GLY A 833 -4.27 -22.89 14.07
C GLY A 833 -5.71 -23.40 14.29
N LEU A 834 -6.33 -23.08 15.43
CA LEU A 834 -7.60 -23.64 15.91
C LEU A 834 -8.79 -22.68 15.78
N TYR A 835 -8.68 -21.63 14.98
CA TYR A 835 -9.73 -20.64 14.78
C TYR A 835 -10.36 -20.69 13.37
N GLY A 836 -11.67 -20.46 13.33
CA GLY A 836 -12.48 -20.44 12.11
C GLY A 836 -13.17 -21.77 11.84
N ASP A 837 -13.86 -21.82 10.71
CA ASP A 837 -14.56 -23.01 10.23
C ASP A 837 -13.73 -23.74 9.17
N GLU A 838 -13.87 -25.06 9.10
CA GLU A 838 -13.27 -25.92 8.11
C GLU A 838 -14.38 -26.52 7.22
N GLY A 839 -14.23 -26.39 5.89
CA GLY A 839 -15.18 -26.87 4.87
C GLY A 839 -15.87 -25.76 4.06
N ASN A 840 -16.27 -26.08 2.82
CA ASN A 840 -17.12 -25.21 1.99
C ASN A 840 -18.57 -25.18 2.53
N ASP A 841 -19.28 -24.07 2.26
CA ASP A 841 -20.50 -23.50 2.89
C ASP A 841 -21.66 -24.41 3.35
N ALA A 842 -21.64 -25.73 3.13
CA ALA A 842 -22.69 -26.65 3.56
C ALA A 842 -22.36 -27.51 4.79
N ASN A 843 -21.09 -27.63 5.22
CA ASN A 843 -20.68 -28.54 6.30
C ASN A 843 -19.54 -27.95 7.17
N LYS A 844 -19.72 -26.72 7.64
CA LYS A 844 -18.73 -26.00 8.48
C LYS A 844 -18.58 -26.69 9.83
N ARG A 845 -17.44 -27.35 10.07
CA ARG A 845 -17.02 -27.75 11.42
C ARG A 845 -16.08 -26.70 11.98
N ARG A 846 -16.22 -26.36 13.26
CA ARG A 846 -15.27 -25.43 13.89
C ARG A 846 -13.93 -26.12 14.01
N LYS A 847 -12.82 -25.45 13.65
CA LYS A 847 -11.48 -26.06 13.78
C LYS A 847 -11.15 -26.51 15.20
N LEU A 848 -11.73 -25.86 16.20
CA LEU A 848 -11.60 -26.24 17.60
C LEU A 848 -12.18 -27.63 17.92
N GLU A 849 -13.16 -28.11 17.14
CA GLU A 849 -13.76 -29.44 17.28
C GLU A 849 -12.79 -30.58 16.92
N MET A 850 -11.64 -30.29 16.30
CA MET A 850 -10.55 -31.26 16.11
C MET A 850 -10.01 -31.81 17.44
N ILE A 851 -10.21 -31.07 18.54
CA ILE A 851 -9.99 -31.55 19.89
C ILE A 851 -11.22 -32.39 20.29
N ASP A 852 -11.21 -33.67 19.89
CA ASP A 852 -12.34 -34.60 19.96
C ASP A 852 -12.10 -35.79 20.91
N ASP A 853 -10.94 -35.86 21.55
CA ASP A 853 -10.58 -36.90 22.52
C ASP A 853 -9.82 -36.33 23.73
N GLY A 854 -9.75 -37.13 24.81
CA GLY A 854 -9.10 -36.73 26.06
C GLY A 854 -7.57 -36.55 25.94
N ALA A 855 -6.91 -37.26 25.04
CA ALA A 855 -5.46 -37.11 24.84
C ALA A 855 -5.14 -35.77 24.18
N LYS A 856 -5.91 -35.37 23.15
CA LYS A 856 -5.83 -34.05 22.52
C LYS A 856 -6.21 -32.95 23.48
N ALA A 857 -7.25 -33.13 24.30
CA ALA A 857 -7.66 -32.15 25.30
C ALA A 857 -6.55 -31.89 26.33
N LYS A 858 -5.90 -32.94 26.83
CA LYS A 858 -4.77 -32.84 27.75
C LYS A 858 -3.55 -32.17 27.11
N ALA A 859 -3.22 -32.54 25.87
CA ALA A 859 -2.13 -31.94 25.12
C ALA A 859 -2.41 -30.45 24.85
N PHE A 860 -3.63 -30.10 24.44
CA PHE A 860 -4.02 -28.72 24.18
C PHE A 860 -3.97 -27.86 25.44
N LEU A 861 -4.43 -28.39 26.58
CA LEU A 861 -4.28 -27.70 27.87
C LEU A 861 -2.80 -27.42 28.19
N ARG A 862 -1.90 -28.38 27.96
CA ARG A 862 -0.45 -28.19 28.17
C ARG A 862 0.14 -27.14 27.23
N LEU A 863 -0.26 -27.15 25.95
CA LEU A 863 0.16 -26.17 24.95
C LEU A 863 -0.20 -24.75 25.40
N LEU A 864 -1.45 -24.53 25.81
CA LEU A 864 -1.92 -23.25 26.33
C LEU A 864 -1.19 -22.86 27.63
N ASP A 865 -0.96 -23.83 28.51
CA ASP A 865 -0.31 -23.56 29.79
C ASP A 865 1.13 -23.05 29.64
N LEU A 866 1.88 -23.62 28.70
CA LEU A 866 3.28 -23.26 28.44
C LEU A 866 3.44 -21.94 27.66
N THR A 867 2.42 -21.53 26.90
CA THR A 867 2.52 -20.42 25.95
C THR A 867 1.77 -19.16 26.38
N ILE A 868 0.81 -19.26 27.30
CA ILE A 868 0.10 -18.09 27.84
C ILE A 868 0.82 -17.60 29.10
N GLY A 869 1.38 -16.40 29.00
CA GLY A 869 2.18 -15.76 30.05
C GLY A 869 1.47 -15.63 31.41
N THR A 870 2.27 -15.65 32.46
CA THR A 870 1.82 -15.53 33.86
C THR A 870 2.02 -14.13 34.44
N THR A 871 2.73 -13.26 33.73
CA THR A 871 3.08 -11.91 34.15
C THR A 871 1.92 -10.93 33.98
N GLU A 872 1.91 -9.88 34.79
CA GLU A 872 0.97 -8.76 34.66
C GLU A 872 1.25 -8.02 33.34
N GLY A 873 0.27 -8.01 32.43
CA GLY A 873 0.42 -7.50 31.06
C GLY A 873 0.56 -8.56 29.97
N ALA A 874 0.63 -9.85 30.31
CA ALA A 874 0.60 -10.94 29.32
C ALA A 874 -0.71 -10.91 28.51
N ILE A 875 -0.59 -11.11 27.19
CA ILE A 875 -1.74 -11.10 26.29
C ILE A 875 -2.50 -12.42 26.42
N ILE A 876 -3.77 -12.34 26.83
CA ILE A 876 -4.63 -13.50 26.99
C ILE A 876 -5.46 -13.70 25.72
N PRO A 877 -5.45 -14.90 25.11
CA PRO A 877 -6.29 -15.20 23.94
C PRO A 877 -7.78 -14.99 24.25
N TRP A 878 -8.49 -14.23 23.42
CA TRP A 878 -9.88 -13.84 23.75
C TRP A 878 -10.90 -14.97 23.70
N ASN A 879 -10.63 -16.01 22.93
CA ASN A 879 -11.43 -17.23 22.86
C ASN A 879 -10.83 -18.35 23.73
N LEU A 880 -10.02 -18.00 24.73
CA LEU A 880 -9.51 -18.97 25.71
C LEU A 880 -10.64 -19.66 26.47
N THR A 881 -11.75 -18.95 26.77
CA THR A 881 -12.92 -19.55 27.43
C THR A 881 -13.52 -20.69 26.59
N GLU A 882 -13.71 -20.48 25.29
CA GLU A 882 -14.23 -21.51 24.37
C GLU A 882 -13.27 -22.71 24.28
N ALA A 883 -11.96 -22.45 24.22
CA ALA A 883 -10.94 -23.49 24.23
C ALA A 883 -10.97 -24.32 25.53
N LEU A 884 -11.11 -23.68 26.69
CA LEU A 884 -11.24 -24.36 27.98
C LEU A 884 -12.55 -25.15 28.10
N GLU A 885 -13.64 -24.65 27.52
CA GLU A 885 -14.90 -25.39 27.44
C GLU A 885 -14.78 -26.64 26.58
N GLN A 886 -14.12 -26.56 25.42
CA GLN A 886 -13.83 -27.73 24.58
C GLN A 886 -12.92 -28.74 25.30
N ILE A 887 -11.92 -28.29 26.05
CA ILE A 887 -11.08 -29.17 26.87
C ILE A 887 -11.93 -29.90 27.91
N ARG A 888 -12.77 -29.16 28.64
CA ARG A 888 -13.64 -29.71 29.70
C ARG A 888 -14.70 -30.67 29.14
N SER A 889 -15.23 -30.45 27.94
CA SER A 889 -16.22 -31.34 27.34
C SER A 889 -15.64 -32.69 26.94
N ASN A 890 -14.38 -32.72 26.52
CA ASN A 890 -13.70 -33.95 26.08
C ASN A 890 -13.01 -34.69 27.24
N ASP A 891 -12.55 -33.99 28.27
CA ASP A 891 -12.06 -34.59 29.51
C ASP A 891 -12.43 -33.72 30.73
N PRO A 892 -13.56 -34.05 31.41
CA PRO A 892 -14.02 -33.30 32.57
C PRO A 892 -13.02 -33.28 33.75
N GLY A 893 -12.16 -34.30 33.87
CA GLY A 893 -11.18 -34.40 34.95
C GLY A 893 -10.08 -33.34 34.87
N LEU A 894 -9.84 -32.77 33.68
CA LEU A 894 -8.87 -31.69 33.51
C LEU A 894 -9.29 -30.38 34.16
N ALA A 895 -10.58 -30.18 34.43
CA ALA A 895 -11.09 -28.97 35.08
C ALA A 895 -10.58 -28.81 36.52
N GLU A 896 -10.19 -29.91 37.17
CA GLU A 896 -9.60 -29.91 38.51
C GLU A 896 -8.08 -29.63 38.51
N SER A 897 -7.46 -29.55 37.32
CA SER A 897 -6.02 -29.36 37.22
C SER A 897 -5.60 -27.91 37.55
N PRO A 898 -4.41 -27.71 38.18
CA PRO A 898 -3.89 -26.38 38.44
C PRO A 898 -3.71 -25.51 37.18
N ALA A 899 -3.31 -26.13 36.06
CA ALA A 899 -3.15 -25.46 34.77
C ALA A 899 -4.49 -24.92 34.25
N PHE A 900 -5.56 -25.73 34.31
CA PHE A 900 -6.90 -25.30 33.93
C PHE A 900 -7.40 -24.17 34.82
N ALA A 901 -7.25 -24.28 36.14
CA ALA A 901 -7.66 -23.24 37.08
C ALA A 901 -6.93 -21.91 36.84
N ARG A 902 -5.63 -21.97 36.53
CA ARG A 902 -4.81 -20.79 36.17
C ARG A 902 -5.33 -20.13 34.90
N LEU A 903 -5.50 -20.90 33.83
CA LEU A 903 -5.96 -20.38 32.53
C LEU A 903 -7.41 -19.88 32.60
N ALA A 904 -8.29 -20.55 33.34
CA ALA A 904 -9.65 -20.11 33.59
C ALA A 904 -9.70 -18.80 34.39
N THR A 905 -8.75 -18.60 35.32
CA THR A 905 -8.60 -17.33 36.03
C THR A 905 -8.08 -16.23 35.11
N ALA A 906 -7.12 -16.56 34.23
CA ALA A 906 -6.59 -15.62 33.24
C ALA A 906 -7.67 -15.20 32.22
N ALA A 907 -8.53 -16.12 31.78
CA ALA A 907 -9.64 -15.85 30.86
C ALA A 907 -10.73 -14.94 31.43
N ARG A 908 -10.79 -14.75 32.77
CA ARG A 908 -11.75 -13.87 33.45
C ARG A 908 -11.23 -12.43 33.64
N ARG A 909 -9.94 -12.19 33.39
CA ARG A 909 -9.34 -10.86 33.39
C ARG A 909 -9.56 -10.21 32.03
#